data_AF-A0A8H6RBY8-F1
#
_entry.id   AF-A0A8H6RBY8-F1
#
_cell.length_a   1.000
_cell.length_b   1.000
_cell.length_c   1.000
_cell.angle_alpha   90.00
_cell.angle_beta   90.00
_cell.angle_gamma   90.00
#
_symmetry.space_group_name_H-M   'P 1'
#
loop_
_entity.id
_entity.type
_entity.pdbx_description
1 polymer ?
#
loop_
_entity_poly.entity_id
_entity_poly.type
_entity_poly.pdbx_seq_one_letter_code
_entity_poly.pdbx_strand_id
1 'polypeptide(L)'
;MARYPTFEEYAKRNAFDEGIQRCDELLAKSTKDVDLLTTKLRLLCASKPASEDGPKVLEQLSTISPPIQDYRELERIEAAVVDSFKNIFPPPLTAGPVIAKLWESAFKANTNLEYRLDLLSVRFSRAVLDNRLQDAQQALIQLKAVAPRNRAIYMAHAAYTQLLSTKKDDLQSKLAIGLARKAVNEKFDDEKALDCRVAGQIFAIQGSEKDLETIRERPAFRESKQVYEALQLHKQDVPNGTANGQAERVDPSKVSSREWLQSEVDQLKHNFGELISANASTEALKEFTANSIRLFHTATTSLDLGARNRVAADPCFLAVSGLVKLFADSRDEAYLLQAAYLNECLLKFNEHVHEARLILVYIYTRLGLGANAMRLFDSLNIKEIQFDTVGHTLFTRLASIHPFRAELPSKDWYEPHERTNKALQVYPRHEDKLSDCECGILNHAQSGMIFELNKLRSELRHSWSRRMLLLEHRRTARLSGKGYGKGTSEVGPRVLANSTQVKDNRDFNAAFNHGFDVEKAIYATNGRLPGQNWMLYSLAADVAWSLAGKQIALIIDVENLSTALEKATVSDESELTGAELLSSHIIVKLLPVFQTVKSGVSPSKDSIDGIAAAVKRLPISSLITSKDLLTEHISDHYIFIDTMLIVHRTCKFIKEVAEHIPQEVASLQQTAMKTIKLLQTHATEQAAGLKAQDVAEKIRKDDVLGKEIDAFGSENLKAFAENLVASAREGWEGVNKIALPS
;
A
#
# COMPACT_ATOMS: atom_id res chain seq x y z
N MET A 1 -25.82 -21.09 41.98
CA MET A 1 -26.22 -20.17 40.91
C MET A 1 -25.63 -20.68 39.60
N ALA A 2 -26.42 -20.77 38.52
CA ALA A 2 -25.90 -21.16 37.22
C ALA A 2 -24.99 -20.03 36.69
N ARG A 3 -23.77 -20.37 36.25
CA ARG A 3 -22.84 -19.41 35.66
C ARG A 3 -23.42 -18.89 34.33
N TYR A 4 -23.48 -17.58 34.16
CA TYR A 4 -23.93 -16.95 32.91
C TYR A 4 -22.89 -17.19 31.81
N PRO A 5 -23.32 -17.48 30.57
CA PRO A 5 -22.43 -17.59 29.43
C PRO A 5 -21.79 -16.22 29.16
N THR A 6 -20.53 -16.20 28.73
CA THR A 6 -19.84 -14.99 28.27
C THR A 6 -19.30 -15.23 26.87
N PHE A 7 -19.31 -14.21 26.02
CA PHE A 7 -18.78 -14.35 24.66
C PHE A 7 -17.32 -14.80 24.66
N GLU A 8 -16.51 -14.22 25.55
CA GLU A 8 -15.07 -14.45 25.64
C GLU A 8 -14.72 -15.90 25.98
N GLU A 9 -15.53 -16.55 26.82
CA GLU A 9 -15.39 -17.96 27.19
C GLU A 9 -15.53 -18.89 25.98
N TYR A 10 -16.58 -18.68 25.17
CA TYR A 10 -16.86 -19.53 24.01
C TYR A 10 -15.99 -19.16 22.80
N ALA A 11 -15.70 -17.87 22.60
CA ALA A 11 -14.82 -17.42 21.52
C ALA A 11 -13.40 -17.97 21.66
N LYS A 12 -12.84 -18.00 22.89
CA LYS A 12 -11.50 -18.54 23.16
C LYS A 12 -11.36 -20.02 22.80
N ARG A 13 -12.43 -20.79 22.93
CA ARG A 13 -12.49 -22.24 22.64
C ARG A 13 -13.07 -22.55 21.24
N ASN A 14 -13.45 -21.53 20.46
CA ASN A 14 -14.17 -21.67 19.20
C ASN A 14 -15.45 -22.54 19.33
N ALA A 15 -16.14 -22.44 20.48
CA ALA A 15 -17.29 -23.27 20.86
C ALA A 15 -18.60 -22.47 20.81
N PHE A 16 -18.85 -21.78 19.69
CA PHE A 16 -19.98 -20.85 19.58
C PHE A 16 -21.35 -21.52 19.71
N ASP A 17 -21.53 -22.71 19.11
CA ASP A 17 -22.80 -23.44 19.17
C ASP A 17 -23.15 -23.87 20.61
N GLU A 18 -22.15 -24.29 21.40
CA GLU A 18 -22.30 -24.62 22.82
C GLU A 18 -22.82 -23.39 23.60
N GLY A 19 -22.24 -22.23 23.35
CA GLY A 19 -22.66 -20.96 23.97
C GLY A 19 -24.07 -20.53 23.56
N ILE A 20 -24.43 -20.70 22.28
CA ILE A 20 -25.77 -20.37 21.77
C ILE A 20 -26.81 -21.26 22.45
N GLN A 21 -26.58 -22.58 22.49
CA GLN A 21 -27.47 -23.53 23.16
C GLN A 21 -27.63 -23.18 24.65
N ARG A 22 -26.53 -22.82 25.31
CA ARG A 22 -26.58 -22.42 26.71
C ARG A 22 -27.40 -21.15 26.93
N CYS A 23 -27.31 -20.18 26.02
CA CYS A 23 -28.16 -18.99 26.06
C CYS A 23 -29.64 -19.37 25.89
N ASP A 24 -29.96 -20.28 24.96
CA ASP A 24 -31.34 -20.73 24.73
C ASP A 24 -31.96 -21.39 25.96
N GLU A 25 -31.22 -22.26 26.65
CA GLU A 25 -31.66 -22.90 27.90
C GLU A 25 -32.00 -21.90 29.01
N LEU A 26 -31.21 -20.84 29.14
CA LEU A 26 -31.40 -19.81 30.16
C LEU A 26 -32.50 -18.82 29.77
N LEU A 27 -32.56 -18.44 28.50
CA LEU A 27 -33.61 -17.57 27.95
C LEU A 27 -34.99 -18.23 28.00
N ALA A 28 -35.09 -19.56 27.98
CA ALA A 28 -36.35 -20.26 28.23
C ALA A 28 -36.97 -19.93 29.61
N LYS A 29 -36.14 -19.57 30.60
CA LYS A 29 -36.56 -19.16 31.95
C LYS A 29 -36.65 -17.64 32.10
N SER A 30 -35.80 -16.91 31.39
CA SER A 30 -35.69 -15.45 31.43
C SER A 30 -35.72 -14.84 30.03
N THR A 31 -36.89 -14.86 29.38
CA THR A 31 -37.02 -14.54 27.93
C THR A 31 -36.69 -13.09 27.55
N LYS A 32 -36.60 -12.18 28.53
CA LYS A 32 -36.32 -10.74 28.33
C LYS A 32 -34.98 -10.30 28.92
N ASP A 33 -34.11 -11.25 29.26
CA ASP A 33 -32.80 -10.95 29.83
C ASP A 33 -31.88 -10.32 28.75
N VAL A 34 -31.57 -9.03 28.93
CA VAL A 34 -30.79 -8.24 27.96
C VAL A 34 -29.36 -8.77 27.82
N ASP A 35 -28.73 -9.19 28.92
CA ASP A 35 -27.35 -9.67 28.92
C ASP A 35 -27.23 -11.01 28.17
N LEU A 36 -28.19 -11.92 28.41
CA LEU A 36 -28.26 -13.20 27.71
C LEU A 36 -28.58 -13.02 26.23
N LEU A 37 -29.53 -12.15 25.87
CA LEU A 37 -29.86 -11.85 24.47
C LEU A 37 -28.68 -11.19 23.74
N THR A 38 -27.98 -10.25 24.38
CA THR A 38 -26.79 -9.59 23.82
C THR A 38 -25.65 -10.59 23.64
N THR A 39 -25.41 -11.48 24.61
CA THR A 39 -24.41 -12.55 24.49
C THR A 39 -24.75 -13.50 23.35
N LYS A 40 -26.01 -13.93 23.25
CA LYS A 40 -26.49 -14.77 22.14
C LYS A 40 -26.29 -14.09 20.79
N LEU A 41 -26.63 -12.81 20.68
CA LEU A 41 -26.41 -12.01 19.46
C LEU A 41 -24.94 -11.99 19.07
N ARG A 42 -24.03 -11.68 20.01
CA ARG A 42 -22.57 -11.68 19.76
C ARG A 42 -22.08 -13.02 19.23
N LEU A 43 -22.52 -14.13 19.82
CA LEU A 43 -22.16 -15.48 19.38
C LEU A 43 -22.70 -15.79 17.97
N LEU A 44 -23.94 -15.40 17.67
CA LEU A 44 -24.55 -15.57 16.35
C LEU A 44 -23.85 -14.73 15.28
N CYS A 45 -23.60 -13.45 15.53
CA CYS A 45 -22.90 -12.55 14.61
C CYS A 45 -21.46 -13.01 14.33
N ALA A 46 -20.77 -13.59 15.32
CA ALA A 46 -19.40 -14.07 15.15
C ALA A 46 -19.32 -15.39 14.36
N SER A 47 -20.27 -16.31 14.56
CA SER A 47 -20.22 -17.68 14.02
C SER A 47 -21.10 -17.91 12.81
N LYS A 48 -22.25 -17.24 12.73
CA LYS A 48 -23.30 -17.40 11.71
C LYS A 48 -23.83 -16.03 11.24
N PRO A 49 -22.98 -15.12 10.74
CA PRO A 49 -23.38 -13.76 10.38
C PRO A 49 -24.46 -13.69 9.28
N ALA A 50 -24.59 -14.74 8.45
CA ALA A 50 -25.61 -14.82 7.40
C ALA A 50 -26.93 -15.48 7.85
N SER A 51 -27.04 -15.92 9.12
CA SER A 51 -28.27 -16.54 9.63
C SER A 51 -29.31 -15.48 10.03
N GLU A 52 -30.58 -15.77 9.78
CA GLU A 52 -31.74 -15.00 10.23
C GLU A 52 -31.92 -15.00 11.76
N ASP A 53 -31.22 -15.86 12.49
CA ASP A 53 -31.37 -15.94 13.95
C ASP A 53 -30.79 -14.73 14.68
N GLY A 54 -29.71 -14.13 14.15
CA GLY A 54 -29.16 -12.87 14.68
C GLY A 54 -30.19 -11.73 14.59
N PRO A 55 -30.73 -11.44 13.39
CA PRO A 55 -31.83 -10.50 13.21
C PRO A 55 -33.04 -10.76 14.13
N LYS A 56 -33.45 -12.01 14.33
CA LYS A 56 -34.55 -12.34 15.27
C LYS A 56 -34.23 -11.95 16.72
N VAL A 57 -33.03 -12.24 17.20
CA VAL A 57 -32.59 -11.85 18.56
C VAL A 57 -32.53 -10.33 18.68
N LEU A 58 -32.08 -9.64 17.63
CA LEU A 58 -32.04 -8.18 17.59
C LEU A 58 -33.45 -7.56 17.62
N GLU A 59 -34.41 -8.15 16.90
CA GLU A 59 -35.82 -7.74 16.99
C GLU A 59 -36.39 -7.95 18.39
N GLN A 60 -36.09 -9.09 19.04
CA GLN A 60 -36.48 -9.35 20.44
C GLN A 60 -35.95 -8.25 21.37
N LEU A 61 -34.67 -7.90 21.28
CA LEU A 61 -34.07 -6.79 22.03
C LEU A 61 -34.81 -5.46 21.79
N SER A 62 -35.25 -5.18 20.55
CA SER A 62 -35.99 -3.96 20.20
C SER A 62 -37.40 -3.87 20.78
N THR A 63 -37.96 -4.99 21.26
CA THR A 63 -39.32 -5.08 21.82
C THR A 63 -39.37 -5.08 23.34
N ILE A 64 -38.20 -5.03 24.02
CA ILE A 64 -38.12 -5.01 25.48
C ILE A 64 -38.78 -3.74 26.03
N SER A 65 -39.57 -3.90 27.09
CA SER A 65 -40.26 -2.83 27.80
C SER A 65 -39.98 -2.94 29.31
N PRO A 66 -39.47 -1.87 29.97
CA PRO A 66 -39.14 -0.56 29.39
C PRO A 66 -37.97 -0.64 28.38
N PRO A 67 -37.85 0.30 27.42
CA PRO A 67 -36.75 0.32 26.46
C PRO A 67 -35.38 0.33 27.15
N ILE A 68 -34.39 -0.27 26.48
CA ILE A 68 -33.00 -0.26 26.95
C ILE A 68 -32.49 1.18 26.91
N GLN A 69 -32.18 1.73 28.09
CA GLN A 69 -31.70 3.12 28.25
C GLN A 69 -30.21 3.20 28.62
N ASP A 70 -29.52 2.09 28.92
CA ASP A 70 -28.07 2.19 29.11
C ASP A 70 -27.41 2.23 27.73
N TYR A 71 -26.77 3.35 27.39
CA TYR A 71 -26.07 3.49 26.13
C TYR A 71 -24.93 2.47 26.02
N ARG A 72 -24.31 2.05 27.13
CA ARG A 72 -23.25 1.02 27.13
C ARG A 72 -23.75 -0.34 26.65
N GLU A 73 -25.01 -0.68 26.92
CA GLU A 73 -25.62 -1.90 26.39
C GLU A 73 -25.97 -1.75 24.90
N LEU A 74 -26.49 -0.58 24.49
CA LEU A 74 -26.73 -0.28 23.08
C LEU A 74 -25.44 -0.39 22.24
N GLU A 75 -24.33 0.11 22.79
CA GLU A 75 -23.01 0.00 22.20
C GLU A 75 -22.57 -1.45 21.97
N ARG A 76 -22.80 -2.34 22.94
CA ARG A 76 -22.46 -3.77 22.82
C ARG A 76 -23.33 -4.47 21.78
N ILE A 77 -24.63 -4.15 21.75
CA ILE A 77 -25.58 -4.70 20.76
C ILE A 77 -25.18 -4.25 19.35
N GLU A 78 -24.92 -2.96 19.16
CA GLU A 78 -24.49 -2.40 17.89
C GLU A 78 -23.14 -2.95 17.43
N ALA A 79 -22.15 -3.06 18.32
CA ALA A 79 -20.84 -3.63 18.00
C ALA A 79 -20.97 -5.06 17.46
N ALA A 80 -21.84 -5.89 18.06
CA ALA A 80 -22.09 -7.25 17.58
C ALA A 80 -22.59 -7.27 16.12
N VAL A 81 -23.52 -6.37 15.78
CA VAL A 81 -24.05 -6.24 14.42
C VAL A 81 -22.99 -5.73 13.45
N VAL A 82 -22.23 -4.70 13.82
CA VAL A 82 -21.14 -4.16 12.99
C VAL A 82 -20.06 -5.21 12.72
N ASP A 83 -19.68 -5.99 13.73
CA ASP A 83 -18.73 -7.11 13.60
C ASP A 83 -19.21 -8.19 12.61
N SER A 84 -20.53 -8.37 12.47
CA SER A 84 -21.08 -9.31 11.47
C SER A 84 -20.78 -8.85 10.03
N PHE A 85 -20.55 -7.55 9.81
CA PHE A 85 -20.24 -6.96 8.52
C PHE A 85 -18.75 -6.94 8.19
N LYS A 86 -17.87 -7.52 9.04
CA LYS A 86 -16.41 -7.47 8.87
C LYS A 86 -15.89 -7.95 7.52
N ASN A 87 -16.65 -8.76 6.78
CA ASN A 87 -16.30 -9.26 5.45
C ASN A 87 -17.20 -8.71 4.33
N ILE A 88 -18.06 -7.73 4.61
CA ILE A 88 -18.92 -7.09 3.61
C ILE A 88 -18.15 -5.94 2.96
N PHE A 89 -18.20 -5.88 1.63
CA PHE A 89 -17.57 -4.81 0.85
C PHE A 89 -18.50 -4.30 -0.25
N PRO A 90 -18.65 -2.96 -0.42
CA PRO A 90 -18.15 -1.92 0.48
C PRO A 90 -18.79 -2.04 1.88
N PRO A 91 -18.12 -1.58 2.96
CA PRO A 91 -18.70 -1.60 4.29
C PRO A 91 -20.07 -0.91 4.33
N PRO A 92 -21.08 -1.46 5.02
CA PRO A 92 -22.39 -0.82 5.13
C PRO A 92 -22.29 0.58 5.75
N LEU A 93 -23.08 1.52 5.22
CA LEU A 93 -23.14 2.88 5.75
C LEU A 93 -24.00 3.00 7.01
N THR A 94 -24.64 1.90 7.44
CA THR A 94 -25.54 1.82 8.60
C THR A 94 -25.44 0.47 9.30
N ALA A 95 -25.71 0.44 10.60
CA ALA A 95 -25.92 -0.76 11.42
C ALA A 95 -27.33 -1.36 11.24
N GLY A 96 -28.19 -0.70 10.45
CA GLY A 96 -29.53 -1.18 10.09
C GLY A 96 -30.66 -0.57 10.92
N PRO A 97 -31.91 -0.75 10.47
CA PRO A 97 -33.07 -0.05 11.02
C PRO A 97 -33.40 -0.44 12.47
N VAL A 98 -33.14 -1.69 12.86
CA VAL A 98 -33.45 -2.17 14.22
C VAL A 98 -32.51 -1.54 15.25
N ILE A 99 -31.22 -1.39 14.91
CA ILE A 99 -30.26 -0.65 15.74
C ILE A 99 -30.69 0.83 15.84
N ALA A 100 -31.05 1.46 14.72
CA ALA A 100 -31.53 2.84 14.73
C ALA A 100 -32.76 3.02 15.64
N LYS A 101 -33.69 2.06 15.63
CA LYS A 101 -34.88 2.03 16.48
C LYS A 101 -34.54 1.87 17.97
N LEU A 102 -33.55 1.05 18.31
CA LEU A 102 -33.08 0.89 19.70
C LEU A 102 -32.57 2.22 20.28
N TRP A 103 -31.68 2.90 19.55
CA TRP A 103 -31.18 4.23 19.92
C TRP A 103 -32.30 5.27 20.01
N GLU A 104 -33.23 5.26 19.05
CA GLU A 104 -34.37 6.19 19.06
C GLU A 104 -35.32 5.92 20.24
N SER A 105 -35.53 4.65 20.60
CA SER A 105 -36.38 4.27 21.74
C SER A 105 -35.76 4.72 23.06
N ALA A 106 -34.44 4.58 23.22
CA ALA A 106 -33.70 5.10 24.36
C ALA A 106 -33.81 6.62 24.46
N PHE A 107 -33.61 7.33 23.34
CA PHE A 107 -33.73 8.78 23.24
C PHE A 107 -35.13 9.28 23.63
N LYS A 108 -36.18 8.61 23.14
CA LYS A 108 -37.58 8.97 23.44
C LYS A 108 -37.96 8.67 24.89
N ALA A 109 -37.47 7.56 25.45
CA ALA A 109 -37.81 7.12 26.81
C ALA A 109 -37.22 8.03 27.90
N ASN A 110 -36.07 8.66 27.65
CA ASN A 110 -35.43 9.57 28.60
C ASN A 110 -35.77 11.02 28.25
N THR A 111 -36.12 11.87 29.22
CA THR A 111 -36.44 13.30 29.00
C THR A 111 -35.32 14.25 29.42
N ASN A 112 -34.28 13.76 30.09
CA ASN A 112 -33.15 14.57 30.52
C ASN A 112 -32.33 15.04 29.30
N LEU A 113 -32.14 16.36 29.21
CA LEU A 113 -31.47 16.99 28.07
C LEU A 113 -29.98 16.62 27.97
N GLU A 114 -29.26 16.62 29.08
CA GLU A 114 -27.82 16.29 29.13
C GLU A 114 -27.61 14.84 28.68
N TYR A 115 -28.39 13.91 29.25
CA TYR A 115 -28.35 12.51 28.85
C TYR A 115 -28.68 12.33 27.35
N ARG A 116 -29.68 13.06 26.82
CA ARG A 116 -30.02 12.99 25.38
C ARG A 116 -28.88 13.50 24.50
N LEU A 117 -28.19 14.55 24.91
CA LEU A 117 -27.01 15.07 24.19
C LEU A 117 -25.87 14.06 24.24
N ASP A 118 -25.59 13.45 25.39
CA ASP A 118 -24.56 12.43 25.57
C ASP A 118 -24.86 11.19 24.72
N LEU A 119 -26.09 10.67 24.80
CA LEU A 119 -26.55 9.51 24.04
C LEU A 119 -26.33 9.71 22.54
N LEU A 120 -26.71 10.87 22.00
CA LEU A 120 -26.59 11.15 20.58
C LEU A 120 -25.15 11.46 20.17
N SER A 121 -24.34 12.05 21.04
CA SER A 121 -22.92 12.28 20.80
C SER A 121 -22.16 10.96 20.74
N VAL A 122 -22.43 10.03 21.66
CA VAL A 122 -21.89 8.66 21.63
C VAL A 122 -22.29 7.96 20.33
N ARG A 123 -23.59 8.02 19.96
CA ARG A 123 -24.07 7.43 18.70
C ARG A 123 -23.35 8.00 17.48
N PHE A 124 -23.17 9.32 17.44
CA PHE A 124 -22.43 10.00 16.37
C PHE A 124 -20.97 9.51 16.31
N SER A 125 -20.24 9.57 17.42
CA SER A 125 -18.83 9.15 17.48
C SER A 125 -18.64 7.70 17.04
N ARG A 126 -19.50 6.78 17.49
CA ARG A 126 -19.44 5.38 17.07
C ARG A 126 -19.67 5.20 15.57
N ALA A 127 -20.66 5.89 15.02
CA ALA A 127 -20.90 5.87 13.59
C ALA A 127 -19.70 6.41 12.78
N VAL A 128 -19.00 7.43 13.29
CA VAL A 128 -17.78 7.97 12.67
C VAL A 128 -16.61 6.98 12.72
N LEU A 129 -16.38 6.36 13.88
CA LEU A 129 -15.35 5.34 14.08
C LEU A 129 -15.52 4.20 13.07
N ASP A 130 -16.74 3.68 12.93
CA ASP A 130 -17.09 2.58 12.03
C ASP A 130 -17.28 3.01 10.57
N ASN A 131 -17.13 4.30 10.25
CA ASN A 131 -17.39 4.89 8.93
C ASN A 131 -18.83 4.65 8.41
N ARG A 132 -19.81 4.62 9.32
CA ARG A 132 -21.24 4.50 9.04
C ARG A 132 -21.87 5.87 8.81
N LEU A 133 -21.64 6.41 7.60
CA LEU A 133 -22.04 7.77 7.23
C LEU A 133 -23.54 8.05 7.40
N GLN A 134 -24.41 7.05 7.16
CA GLN A 134 -25.85 7.20 7.29
C GLN A 134 -26.27 7.31 8.75
N ASP A 135 -25.66 6.52 9.65
CA ASP A 135 -25.96 6.60 11.08
C ASP A 135 -25.42 7.88 11.70
N ALA A 136 -24.25 8.37 11.25
CA ALA A 136 -23.71 9.65 11.65
C ALA A 136 -24.66 10.81 11.24
N GLN A 137 -25.17 10.79 10.00
CA GLN A 137 -26.17 11.76 9.53
C GLN A 137 -27.44 11.70 10.40
N GLN A 138 -27.96 10.51 10.71
CA GLN A 138 -29.15 10.36 11.57
C GLN A 138 -28.94 10.91 12.97
N ALA A 139 -27.79 10.64 13.59
CA ALA A 139 -27.44 11.19 14.89
C ALA A 139 -27.37 12.73 14.84
N LEU A 140 -26.77 13.30 13.80
CA LEU A 140 -26.71 14.75 13.59
C LEU A 140 -28.07 15.41 13.36
N ILE A 141 -29.00 14.73 12.66
CA ILE A 141 -30.39 15.21 12.51
C ILE A 141 -31.06 15.32 13.89
N GLN A 142 -30.91 14.31 14.74
CA GLN A 142 -31.48 14.29 16.09
C GLN A 142 -30.80 15.33 16.99
N LEU A 143 -29.46 15.43 16.95
CA LEU A 143 -28.70 16.45 17.68
C LEU A 143 -29.13 17.86 17.29
N LYS A 144 -29.33 18.13 16.00
CA LYS A 144 -29.81 19.42 15.51
C LYS A 144 -31.22 19.73 16.01
N ALA A 145 -32.09 18.73 16.16
CA ALA A 145 -33.43 18.94 16.72
C ALA A 145 -33.39 19.30 18.22
N VAL A 146 -32.45 18.71 18.97
CA VAL A 146 -32.25 18.98 20.40
C VAL A 146 -31.52 20.29 20.65
N ALA A 147 -30.54 20.63 19.80
CA ALA A 147 -29.69 21.82 19.90
C ALA A 147 -29.74 22.66 18.59
N PRO A 148 -30.89 23.24 18.21
CA PRO A 148 -31.08 23.88 16.91
C PRO A 148 -30.27 25.15 16.68
N ARG A 149 -29.75 25.76 17.75
CA ARG A 149 -28.89 26.95 17.68
C ARG A 149 -27.41 26.63 17.48
N ASN A 150 -27.01 25.35 17.60
CA ASN A 150 -25.62 24.96 17.41
C ASN A 150 -25.31 24.85 15.91
N ARG A 151 -24.62 25.86 15.39
CA ARG A 151 -24.27 25.95 13.97
C ARG A 151 -23.20 24.93 13.55
N ALA A 152 -22.34 24.46 14.45
CA ALA A 152 -21.38 23.40 14.16
C ALA A 152 -22.08 22.06 13.86
N ILE A 153 -23.11 21.70 14.64
CA ILE A 153 -23.97 20.53 14.37
C ILE A 153 -24.66 20.68 13.01
N TYR A 154 -25.13 21.89 12.68
CA TYR A 154 -25.74 22.15 11.37
C TYR A 154 -24.74 21.96 10.23
N MET A 155 -23.53 22.53 10.32
CA MET A 155 -22.48 22.37 9.30
C MET A 155 -22.08 20.91 9.15
N ALA A 156 -21.88 20.18 10.26
CA ALA A 156 -21.60 18.76 10.22
C ALA A 156 -22.73 17.97 9.53
N HIS A 157 -23.99 18.25 9.86
CA HIS A 157 -25.14 17.64 9.19
C HIS A 157 -25.13 17.89 7.68
N ALA A 158 -24.81 19.11 7.22
CA ALA A 158 -24.68 19.43 5.80
C ALA A 158 -23.55 18.62 5.13
N ALA A 159 -22.40 18.49 5.80
CA ALA A 159 -21.26 17.73 5.29
C ALA A 159 -21.57 16.23 5.15
N TYR A 160 -22.13 15.58 6.18
CA TYR A 160 -22.50 14.16 6.09
C TYR A 160 -23.63 13.89 5.08
N THR A 161 -24.54 14.85 4.91
CA THR A 161 -25.54 14.80 3.82
C THR A 161 -24.85 14.82 2.46
N GLN A 162 -23.83 15.66 2.27
CA GLN A 162 -23.05 15.67 1.04
C GLN A 162 -22.23 14.37 0.86
N LEU A 163 -21.62 13.82 1.91
CA LEU A 163 -20.85 12.57 1.83
C LEU A 163 -21.70 11.36 1.41
N LEU A 164 -23.01 11.38 1.66
CA LEU A 164 -23.94 10.34 1.21
C LEU A 164 -24.41 10.49 -0.24
N SER A 165 -24.09 11.61 -0.89
CA SER A 165 -24.36 11.81 -2.31
C SER A 165 -23.45 10.92 -3.15
N THR A 166 -24.04 10.16 -4.06
CA THR A 166 -23.30 9.26 -4.98
C THR A 166 -23.17 9.85 -6.38
N LYS A 167 -24.04 10.80 -6.73
CA LYS A 167 -24.10 11.44 -8.05
C LYS A 167 -24.61 12.87 -7.92
N LYS A 168 -24.22 13.71 -8.87
CA LYS A 168 -24.80 15.05 -9.03
C LYS A 168 -26.32 14.96 -9.17
N ASP A 169 -27.04 15.86 -8.53
CA ASP A 169 -28.51 16.00 -8.54
C ASP A 169 -29.33 14.86 -7.91
N ASP A 170 -28.69 13.93 -7.19
CA ASP A 170 -29.41 13.01 -6.31
C ASP A 170 -30.09 13.74 -5.12
N LEU A 171 -30.93 13.03 -4.37
CA LEU A 171 -31.66 13.63 -3.24
C LEU A 171 -30.71 14.24 -2.20
N GLN A 172 -29.61 13.55 -1.89
CA GLN A 172 -28.65 13.97 -0.88
C GLN A 172 -27.90 15.24 -1.30
N SER A 173 -27.44 15.33 -2.55
CA SER A 173 -26.82 16.55 -3.09
C SER A 173 -27.77 17.75 -3.09
N LYS A 174 -29.03 17.57 -3.48
CA LYS A 174 -30.04 18.65 -3.43
C LYS A 174 -30.28 19.14 -2.00
N LEU A 175 -30.37 18.23 -1.04
CA LEU A 175 -30.49 18.57 0.37
C LEU A 175 -29.24 19.29 0.88
N ALA A 176 -28.05 18.79 0.55
CA ALA A 176 -26.78 19.41 0.93
C ALA A 176 -26.63 20.83 0.40
N ILE A 177 -26.94 21.06 -0.89
CA ILE A 177 -26.96 22.41 -1.49
C ILE A 177 -27.98 23.31 -0.77
N GLY A 178 -29.17 22.79 -0.46
CA GLY A 178 -30.18 23.55 0.28
C GLY A 178 -29.70 23.98 1.67
N LEU A 179 -29.02 23.09 2.39
CA LEU A 179 -28.40 23.38 3.68
C LEU A 179 -27.26 24.40 3.57
N ALA A 180 -26.40 24.26 2.55
CA ALA A 180 -25.32 25.20 2.28
C ALA A 180 -25.84 26.62 1.95
N ARG A 181 -26.84 26.74 1.06
CA ARG A 181 -27.50 28.02 0.75
C ARG A 181 -28.11 28.66 1.99
N LYS A 182 -28.76 27.87 2.84
CA LYS A 182 -29.34 28.37 4.08
C LYS A 182 -28.26 28.92 5.02
N ALA A 183 -27.15 28.22 5.19
CA ALA A 183 -26.02 28.71 6.00
C ALA A 183 -25.45 30.05 5.50
N VAL A 184 -25.30 30.18 4.18
CA VAL A 184 -24.82 31.40 3.52
C VAL A 184 -25.81 32.56 3.70
N ASN A 185 -27.11 32.31 3.55
CA ASN A 185 -28.18 33.29 3.70
C ASN A 185 -28.37 33.73 5.16
N GLU A 186 -28.20 32.83 6.12
CA GLU A 186 -28.29 33.10 7.57
C GLU A 186 -26.98 33.63 8.17
N LYS A 187 -25.99 33.95 7.32
CA LYS A 187 -24.71 34.57 7.70
C LYS A 187 -23.97 33.81 8.80
N PHE A 188 -23.76 32.52 8.58
CA PHE A 188 -23.01 31.69 9.53
C PHE A 188 -21.56 32.16 9.72
N ASP A 189 -20.99 32.81 8.71
CA ASP A 189 -19.68 33.46 8.71
C ASP A 189 -19.57 34.69 9.65
N ASP A 190 -20.68 35.21 10.19
CA ASP A 190 -20.62 36.23 11.25
C ASP A 190 -20.04 35.66 12.57
N GLU A 191 -20.06 34.33 12.75
CA GLU A 191 -19.52 33.65 13.92
C GLU A 191 -18.06 33.24 13.71
N LYS A 192 -17.12 34.07 14.17
CA LYS A 192 -15.67 33.85 13.96
C LYS A 192 -15.10 32.52 14.47
N ALA A 193 -15.76 31.89 15.45
CA ALA A 193 -15.34 30.63 16.03
C ALA A 193 -15.84 29.40 15.25
N LEU A 194 -16.74 29.58 14.28
CA LEU A 194 -17.33 28.51 13.49
C LEU A 194 -16.52 28.28 12.21
N ASP A 195 -16.15 27.03 11.94
CA ASP A 195 -15.63 26.64 10.64
C ASP A 195 -16.78 26.42 9.63
N CYS A 196 -17.04 27.45 8.82
CA CYS A 196 -18.13 27.44 7.84
C CYS A 196 -17.70 27.02 6.42
N ARG A 197 -16.47 26.53 6.21
CA ARG A 197 -15.96 26.10 4.88
C ARG A 197 -16.85 25.07 4.18
N VAL A 198 -17.61 24.29 4.95
CA VAL A 198 -18.54 23.25 4.45
C VAL A 198 -19.44 23.75 3.34
N ALA A 199 -20.02 24.96 3.46
CA ALA A 199 -20.95 25.46 2.45
C ALA A 199 -20.26 25.68 1.09
N GLY A 200 -19.08 26.31 1.09
CA GLY A 200 -18.29 26.50 -0.13
C GLY A 200 -17.78 25.18 -0.70
N GLN A 201 -17.32 24.26 0.15
CA GLN A 201 -16.92 22.92 -0.25
C GLN A 201 -18.06 22.17 -0.96
N ILE A 202 -19.30 22.25 -0.45
CA ILE A 202 -20.47 21.65 -1.10
C ILE A 202 -20.71 22.28 -2.48
N PHE A 203 -20.68 23.60 -2.60
CA PHE A 203 -20.87 24.26 -3.89
C PHE A 203 -19.78 23.87 -4.90
N ALA A 204 -18.53 23.77 -4.46
CA ALA A 204 -17.41 23.33 -5.29
C ALA A 204 -17.58 21.86 -5.74
N ILE A 205 -17.88 20.95 -4.81
CA ILE A 205 -18.08 19.51 -5.09
C ILE A 205 -19.23 19.31 -6.10
N GLN A 206 -20.30 20.10 -5.99
CA GLN A 206 -21.46 20.00 -6.88
C GLN A 206 -21.31 20.79 -8.19
N GLY A 207 -20.25 21.58 -8.33
CA GLY A 207 -20.04 22.47 -9.47
C GLY A 207 -21.16 23.52 -9.60
N SER A 208 -21.58 24.12 -8.48
CA SER A 208 -22.60 25.18 -8.47
C SER A 208 -21.97 26.56 -8.64
N GLU A 209 -21.66 26.92 -9.88
CA GLU A 209 -20.95 28.17 -10.22
C GLU A 209 -21.65 29.43 -9.67
N LYS A 210 -22.98 29.51 -9.78
CA LYS A 210 -23.74 30.67 -9.28
C LYS A 210 -23.58 30.83 -7.78
N ASP A 211 -23.70 29.74 -7.02
CA ASP A 211 -23.57 29.78 -5.57
C ASP A 211 -22.12 30.09 -5.15
N LEU A 212 -21.12 29.52 -5.86
CA LEU A 212 -19.70 29.85 -5.66
C LEU A 212 -19.41 31.33 -5.87
N GLU A 213 -19.99 31.96 -6.90
CA GLU A 213 -19.81 33.38 -7.16
C GLU A 213 -20.41 34.24 -6.03
N THR A 214 -21.54 33.83 -5.43
CA THR A 214 -22.13 34.57 -4.29
C THR A 214 -21.27 34.59 -3.03
N ILE A 215 -20.31 33.67 -2.91
CA ILE A 215 -19.39 33.57 -1.77
C ILE A 215 -17.96 34.00 -2.11
N ARG A 216 -17.68 34.47 -3.34
CA ARG A 216 -16.33 34.81 -3.81
C ARG A 216 -15.59 35.75 -2.85
N GLU A 217 -16.27 36.79 -2.38
CA GLU A 217 -15.74 37.82 -1.48
C GLU A 217 -15.90 37.48 0.01
N ARG A 218 -16.35 36.25 0.35
CA ARG A 218 -16.60 35.82 1.73
C ARG A 218 -15.56 34.78 2.16
N PRO A 219 -14.46 35.20 2.82
CA PRO A 219 -13.30 34.34 3.06
C PRO A 219 -13.63 33.07 3.87
N ALA A 220 -14.50 33.17 4.86
CA ALA A 220 -14.84 32.05 5.73
C ALA A 220 -15.48 30.85 4.98
N PHE A 221 -16.07 31.06 3.80
CA PHE A 221 -16.62 29.98 2.96
C PHE A 221 -15.65 29.46 1.90
N ARG A 222 -14.61 30.22 1.54
CA ARG A 222 -13.72 29.92 0.40
C ARG A 222 -12.41 29.24 0.77
N GLU A 223 -12.07 29.17 2.05
CA GLU A 223 -10.78 28.69 2.57
C GLU A 223 -10.60 27.17 2.48
N SER A 224 -10.85 26.58 1.30
CA SER A 224 -10.61 25.17 1.03
C SER A 224 -10.06 24.94 -0.37
N LYS A 225 -9.21 23.93 -0.53
CA LYS A 225 -8.61 23.57 -1.82
C LYS A 225 -9.65 23.42 -2.93
N GLN A 226 -10.77 22.75 -2.63
CA GLN A 226 -11.86 22.52 -3.58
C GLN A 226 -12.42 23.83 -4.14
N VAL A 227 -12.58 24.86 -3.30
CA VAL A 227 -13.13 26.15 -3.72
C VAL A 227 -12.11 26.96 -4.51
N TYR A 228 -10.85 26.98 -4.08
CA TYR A 228 -9.76 27.64 -4.82
C TYR A 228 -9.59 27.06 -6.23
N GLU A 229 -9.63 25.73 -6.37
CA GLU A 229 -9.58 25.03 -7.66
C GLU A 229 -10.81 25.35 -8.53
N ALA A 230 -12.01 25.27 -7.96
CA ALA A 230 -13.26 25.51 -8.69
C ALA A 230 -13.37 26.97 -9.19
N LEU A 231 -12.93 27.95 -8.38
CA LEU A 231 -12.93 29.36 -8.76
C LEU A 231 -11.71 29.77 -9.63
N GLN A 232 -10.80 28.83 -9.92
CA GLN A 232 -9.55 29.07 -10.65
C GLN A 232 -8.69 30.21 -10.06
N LEU A 233 -8.77 30.43 -8.75
CA LEU A 233 -8.08 31.55 -8.08
C LEU A 233 -6.54 31.40 -8.09
N HIS A 234 -6.02 30.22 -8.45
CA HIS A 234 -4.58 29.97 -8.66
C HIS A 234 -4.07 30.44 -10.03
N LYS A 235 -4.94 30.84 -10.97
CA LYS A 235 -4.48 31.51 -12.19
C LYS A 235 -4.11 32.96 -11.86
N GLN A 236 -2.93 33.15 -11.27
CA GLN A 236 -2.10 34.19 -11.83
C GLN A 236 -1.81 33.71 -13.25
N ASP A 237 -2.23 34.48 -14.25
CA ASP A 237 -1.61 34.42 -15.57
C ASP A 237 -0.12 34.70 -15.34
N VAL A 238 0.64 33.65 -15.02
CA VAL A 238 2.05 33.64 -15.36
C VAL A 238 1.97 33.63 -16.89
N PRO A 239 2.33 34.74 -17.56
CA PRO A 239 2.42 34.70 -19.01
C PRO A 239 3.30 33.50 -19.30
N ASN A 240 2.88 32.62 -20.20
CA ASN A 240 3.75 31.59 -20.74
C ASN A 240 5.05 32.29 -21.11
N GLY A 241 6.03 32.21 -20.22
CA GLY A 241 7.39 32.60 -20.47
C GLY A 241 7.86 31.55 -21.44
N THR A 242 7.63 31.80 -22.72
CA THR A 242 8.50 31.32 -23.77
C THR A 242 9.90 31.74 -23.36
N ALA A 243 10.59 30.86 -22.64
CA ALA A 243 12.03 30.85 -22.58
C ALA A 243 12.55 30.45 -23.97
N ASN A 244 12.24 31.27 -24.98
CA ASN A 244 12.95 31.33 -26.26
C ASN A 244 14.24 32.14 -26.06
N GLY A 245 14.95 31.89 -24.96
CA GLY A 245 16.30 32.37 -24.77
C GLY A 245 17.22 31.27 -25.26
N GLN A 246 17.77 31.42 -26.46
CA GLN A 246 19.09 30.85 -26.73
C GLN A 246 20.00 31.43 -25.65
N ALA A 247 20.34 30.65 -24.63
CA ALA A 247 21.27 31.09 -23.59
C ALA A 247 22.61 31.36 -24.29
N GLU A 248 22.97 32.64 -24.44
CA GLU A 248 24.31 33.00 -24.89
C GLU A 248 25.32 32.31 -23.96
N ARG A 249 26.27 31.56 -24.54
CA ARG A 249 27.34 30.91 -23.76
C ARG A 249 28.03 31.95 -22.90
N VAL A 250 27.83 31.85 -21.59
CA VAL A 250 28.41 32.77 -20.62
C VAL A 250 29.90 32.45 -20.49
N ASP A 251 30.74 33.46 -20.68
CA ASP A 251 32.19 33.33 -20.54
C ASP A 251 32.55 32.95 -19.08
N PRO A 252 33.17 31.78 -18.84
CA PRO A 252 33.51 31.31 -17.49
C PRO A 252 34.47 32.24 -16.73
N SER A 253 35.16 33.15 -17.43
CA SER A 253 36.03 34.15 -16.80
C SER A 253 35.30 35.39 -16.27
N LYS A 254 33.99 35.55 -16.59
CA LYS A 254 33.20 36.76 -16.29
C LYS A 254 32.09 36.56 -15.26
N VAL A 255 31.85 35.32 -14.81
CA VAL A 255 30.80 34.98 -13.85
C VAL A 255 31.34 34.07 -12.75
N SER A 256 30.61 33.96 -11.63
CA SER A 256 30.98 33.02 -10.59
C SER A 256 30.89 31.57 -11.08
N SER A 257 31.68 30.66 -10.50
CA SER A 257 31.63 29.22 -10.85
C SER A 257 30.22 28.62 -10.73
N ARG A 258 29.38 29.18 -9.84
CA ARG A 258 27.99 28.77 -9.67
C ARG A 258 27.09 29.24 -10.81
N GLU A 259 27.21 30.50 -11.21
CA GLU A 259 26.41 31.06 -12.32
C GLU A 259 26.76 30.37 -13.64
N TRP A 260 28.05 30.11 -13.87
CA TRP A 260 28.50 29.33 -15.01
C TRP A 260 27.89 27.91 -15.01
N LEU A 261 28.00 27.20 -13.87
CA LEU A 261 27.47 25.84 -13.76
C LEU A 261 25.95 25.80 -13.98
N GLN A 262 25.21 26.79 -13.46
CA GLN A 262 23.77 26.88 -13.65
C GLN A 262 23.40 27.05 -15.13
N SER A 263 24.12 27.91 -15.86
CA SER A 263 23.91 28.11 -17.30
C SER A 263 24.15 26.81 -18.10
N GLU A 264 25.21 26.07 -17.78
CA GLU A 264 25.50 24.78 -18.43
C GLU A 264 24.42 23.73 -18.11
N VAL A 265 23.97 23.67 -16.86
CA VAL A 265 22.87 22.79 -16.42
C VAL A 265 21.58 23.10 -17.17
N ASP A 266 21.22 24.38 -17.32
CA ASP A 266 19.98 24.77 -17.99
C ASP A 266 20.03 24.40 -19.48
N GLN A 267 21.18 24.55 -20.13
CA GLN A 267 21.39 24.07 -21.50
C GLN A 267 21.27 22.54 -21.60
N LEU A 268 21.87 21.79 -20.68
CA LEU A 268 21.76 20.33 -20.67
C LEU A 268 20.32 19.86 -20.40
N LYS A 269 19.57 20.52 -19.52
CA LYS A 269 18.14 20.23 -19.29
C LYS A 269 17.34 20.41 -20.58
N HIS A 270 17.56 21.50 -21.30
CA HIS A 270 16.91 21.75 -22.58
C HIS A 270 17.28 20.68 -23.62
N ASN A 271 18.58 20.41 -23.81
CA ASN A 271 19.07 19.41 -24.75
C ASN A 271 18.49 18.02 -24.45
N PHE A 272 18.43 17.62 -23.17
CA PHE A 272 17.85 16.34 -22.79
C PHE A 272 16.36 16.27 -23.14
N GLY A 273 15.60 17.33 -22.86
CA GLY A 273 14.19 17.41 -23.23
C GLY A 273 13.96 17.26 -24.74
N GLU A 274 14.82 17.88 -25.57
CA GLU A 274 14.78 17.73 -27.03
C GLU A 274 15.12 16.29 -27.46
N LEU A 275 16.17 15.68 -26.91
CA LEU A 275 16.57 14.31 -27.22
C LEU A 275 15.48 13.29 -26.89
N ILE A 276 14.82 13.45 -25.73
CA ILE A 276 13.71 12.58 -25.33
C ILE A 276 12.51 12.79 -26.26
N SER A 277 12.16 14.04 -26.56
CA SER A 277 11.02 14.37 -27.44
C SER A 277 11.23 13.87 -28.87
N ALA A 278 12.48 13.90 -29.36
CA ALA A 278 12.85 13.44 -30.69
C ALA A 278 13.10 11.91 -30.77
N ASN A 279 13.03 11.19 -29.66
CA ASN A 279 13.44 9.79 -29.54
C ASN A 279 14.81 9.55 -30.19
N ALA A 280 15.80 10.32 -29.76
CA ALA A 280 17.13 10.38 -30.34
C ALA A 280 17.85 9.02 -30.36
N SER A 281 18.88 8.89 -31.22
CA SER A 281 19.66 7.66 -31.31
C SER A 281 20.45 7.37 -30.03
N THR A 282 20.79 6.10 -29.84
CA THR A 282 21.62 5.63 -28.73
C THR A 282 22.95 6.41 -28.65
N GLU A 283 23.58 6.72 -29.79
CA GLU A 283 24.83 7.45 -29.86
C GLU A 283 24.68 8.89 -29.36
N ALA A 284 23.61 9.59 -29.77
CA ALA A 284 23.33 10.95 -29.31
C ALA A 284 23.07 10.99 -27.80
N LEU A 285 22.33 10.01 -27.28
CA LEU A 285 22.11 9.88 -25.83
C LEU A 285 23.40 9.58 -25.07
N LYS A 286 24.29 8.74 -25.61
CA LYS A 286 25.62 8.48 -25.01
C LYS A 286 26.49 9.73 -24.98
N GLU A 287 26.52 10.51 -26.05
CA GLU A 287 27.29 11.75 -26.11
C GLU A 287 26.77 12.78 -25.10
N PHE A 288 25.44 12.97 -25.03
CA PHE A 288 24.80 13.80 -24.02
C PHE A 288 25.16 13.35 -22.59
N THR A 289 25.09 12.04 -22.35
CA THR A 289 25.39 11.45 -21.04
C THR A 289 26.85 11.69 -20.67
N ALA A 290 27.78 11.46 -21.59
CA ALA A 290 29.21 11.72 -21.39
C ALA A 290 29.48 13.20 -21.06
N ASN A 291 28.82 14.14 -21.76
CA ASN A 291 28.89 15.57 -21.45
C ASN A 291 28.42 15.88 -20.02
N SER A 292 27.31 15.27 -19.60
CA SER A 292 26.76 15.45 -18.25
C SER A 292 27.69 14.89 -17.17
N ILE A 293 28.32 13.73 -17.41
CA ILE A 293 29.33 13.13 -16.51
C ILE A 293 30.55 14.04 -16.38
N ARG A 294 31.05 14.58 -17.50
CA ARG A 294 32.18 15.54 -17.50
C ARG A 294 31.87 16.80 -16.70
N LEU A 295 30.67 17.35 -16.86
CA LEU A 295 30.25 18.52 -16.11
C LEU A 295 30.15 18.22 -14.62
N PHE A 296 29.60 17.06 -14.24
CA PHE A 296 29.55 16.60 -12.84
C PHE A 296 30.95 16.43 -12.23
N HIS A 297 31.88 15.80 -12.96
CA HIS A 297 33.26 15.66 -12.52
C HIS A 297 33.91 17.03 -12.31
N THR A 298 33.73 17.97 -13.26
CA THR A 298 34.25 19.34 -13.14
C THR A 298 33.67 20.06 -11.92
N ALA A 299 32.35 19.93 -11.70
CA ALA A 299 31.65 20.57 -10.58
C ALA A 299 32.13 20.08 -9.22
N THR A 300 32.55 18.82 -9.11
CA THR A 300 32.98 18.21 -7.84
C THR A 300 34.48 18.27 -7.57
N THR A 301 35.30 18.51 -8.59
CA THR A 301 36.77 18.50 -8.46
C THR A 301 37.43 19.86 -8.67
N SER A 302 36.84 20.71 -9.53
CA SER A 302 37.54 21.88 -10.07
C SER A 302 36.88 23.21 -9.73
N LEU A 303 35.59 23.22 -9.38
CA LEU A 303 34.85 24.44 -9.06
C LEU A 303 34.80 24.72 -7.56
N ASP A 304 34.97 25.99 -7.17
CA ASP A 304 34.66 26.45 -5.82
C ASP A 304 33.17 26.82 -5.73
N LEU A 305 32.37 25.90 -5.21
CA LEU A 305 30.93 26.08 -5.02
C LEU A 305 30.56 26.64 -3.64
N GLY A 306 31.54 26.78 -2.75
CA GLY A 306 31.38 27.17 -1.35
C GLY A 306 30.39 26.28 -0.57
N ALA A 307 29.77 26.85 0.48
CA ALA A 307 28.84 26.13 1.36
C ALA A 307 27.52 25.68 0.67
N ARG A 308 27.21 26.18 -0.52
CA ARG A 308 26.01 25.81 -1.30
C ARG A 308 26.39 24.90 -2.47
N ASN A 309 27.16 23.85 -2.20
CA ASN A 309 27.65 22.90 -3.20
C ASN A 309 26.58 21.94 -3.75
N ARG A 310 25.33 22.00 -3.25
CA ARG A 310 24.19 21.19 -3.74
C ARG A 310 23.94 21.37 -5.26
N VAL A 311 24.35 22.49 -5.85
CA VAL A 311 24.23 22.75 -7.30
C VAL A 311 24.99 21.73 -8.17
N ALA A 312 25.98 21.02 -7.62
CA ALA A 312 26.68 19.93 -8.32
C ALA A 312 25.80 18.68 -8.54
N ALA A 313 24.64 18.59 -7.88
CA ALA A 313 23.73 17.47 -8.04
C ALA A 313 23.05 17.44 -9.43
N ASP A 314 22.71 18.60 -9.99
CA ASP A 314 21.96 18.69 -11.26
C ASP A 314 22.69 18.03 -12.46
N PRO A 315 24.01 18.27 -12.69
CA PRO A 315 24.75 17.53 -13.71
C PRO A 315 24.76 16.01 -13.49
N CYS A 316 24.86 15.57 -12.23
CA CYS A 316 24.79 14.15 -11.90
C CYS A 316 23.42 13.57 -12.22
N PHE A 317 22.34 14.27 -11.89
CA PHE A 317 20.97 13.84 -12.18
C PHE A 317 20.69 13.76 -13.68
N LEU A 318 21.21 14.69 -14.47
CA LEU A 318 21.12 14.63 -15.93
C LEU A 318 21.91 13.44 -16.51
N ALA A 319 23.11 13.17 -16.00
CA ALA A 319 23.88 11.98 -16.37
C ALA A 319 23.11 10.69 -16.03
N VAL A 320 22.53 10.63 -14.83
CA VAL A 320 21.71 9.49 -14.38
C VAL A 320 20.46 9.34 -15.24
N SER A 321 19.76 10.41 -15.60
CA SER A 321 18.62 10.35 -16.52
C SER A 321 19.02 9.77 -17.89
N GLY A 322 20.16 10.17 -18.44
CA GLY A 322 20.69 9.62 -19.68
C GLY A 322 21.01 8.13 -19.58
N LEU A 323 21.70 7.71 -18.52
CA LEU A 323 22.03 6.29 -18.25
C LEU A 323 20.78 5.43 -18.05
N VAL A 324 19.79 5.91 -17.30
CA VAL A 324 18.54 5.17 -17.08
C VAL A 324 17.73 5.06 -18.37
N LYS A 325 17.74 6.09 -19.24
CA LYS A 325 17.12 6.00 -20.57
C LYS A 325 17.82 4.95 -21.44
N LEU A 326 19.15 4.95 -21.49
CA LEU A 326 19.93 3.94 -22.20
C LEU A 326 19.65 2.52 -21.69
N PHE A 327 19.50 2.34 -20.37
CA PHE A 327 19.04 1.09 -19.77
C PHE A 327 17.62 0.74 -20.20
N ALA A 328 16.68 1.68 -20.19
CA ALA A 328 15.29 1.43 -20.55
C ALA A 328 15.17 0.92 -22.00
N ASP A 329 16.02 1.40 -22.90
CA ASP A 329 16.03 1.03 -24.31
C ASP A 329 16.79 -0.28 -24.59
N SER A 330 17.92 -0.51 -23.92
CA SER A 330 18.82 -1.64 -24.22
C SER A 330 18.70 -2.82 -23.26
N ARG A 331 18.20 -2.58 -22.04
CA ARG A 331 18.25 -3.49 -20.88
C ARG A 331 19.67 -3.88 -20.43
N ASP A 332 20.72 -3.16 -20.85
CA ASP A 332 22.08 -3.40 -20.36
C ASP A 332 22.28 -2.78 -18.97
N GLU A 333 22.42 -3.63 -17.95
CA GLU A 333 22.61 -3.22 -16.55
C GLU A 333 23.91 -2.44 -16.29
N ALA A 334 24.87 -2.45 -17.23
CA ALA A 334 26.07 -1.62 -17.12
C ALA A 334 25.72 -0.13 -16.89
N TYR A 335 24.67 0.38 -17.55
CA TYR A 335 24.24 1.76 -17.38
C TYR A 335 23.65 2.02 -15.98
N LEU A 336 22.98 1.04 -15.36
CA LEU A 336 22.51 1.17 -13.98
C LEU A 336 23.67 1.14 -12.99
N LEU A 337 24.69 0.31 -13.22
CA LEU A 337 25.89 0.28 -12.39
C LEU A 337 26.67 1.61 -12.47
N GLN A 338 26.78 2.18 -13.67
CA GLN A 338 27.35 3.52 -13.87
C GLN A 338 26.52 4.59 -13.14
N ALA A 339 25.19 4.54 -13.25
CA ALA A 339 24.31 5.49 -12.58
C ALA A 339 24.40 5.39 -11.05
N ALA A 340 24.51 4.17 -10.51
CA ALA A 340 24.74 3.96 -9.08
C ALA A 340 26.10 4.52 -8.64
N TYR A 341 27.16 4.26 -9.41
CA TYR A 341 28.50 4.79 -9.11
C TYR A 341 28.50 6.32 -9.01
N LEU A 342 27.89 7.01 -9.98
CA LEU A 342 27.81 8.47 -10.00
C LEU A 342 27.02 9.02 -8.80
N ASN A 343 25.89 8.39 -8.44
CA ASN A 343 25.13 8.81 -7.26
C ASN A 343 25.89 8.57 -5.95
N GLU A 344 26.63 7.46 -5.81
CA GLU A 344 27.49 7.24 -4.63
C GLU A 344 28.63 8.28 -4.58
N CYS A 345 29.22 8.66 -5.71
CA CYS A 345 30.17 9.77 -5.79
C CYS A 345 29.54 11.10 -5.38
N LEU A 346 28.30 11.38 -5.80
CA LEU A 346 27.56 12.57 -5.37
C LEU A 346 27.31 12.57 -3.87
N LEU A 347 26.93 11.43 -3.27
CA LEU A 347 26.72 11.33 -1.83
C LEU A 347 28.01 11.45 -1.02
N LYS A 348 29.16 11.01 -1.57
CA LYS A 348 30.48 11.28 -0.97
C LYS A 348 30.84 12.77 -1.00
N PHE A 349 30.45 13.48 -2.07
CA PHE A 349 30.69 14.91 -2.21
C PHE A 349 29.73 15.76 -1.34
N ASN A 350 28.46 15.40 -1.30
CA ASN A 350 27.43 16.03 -0.48
C ASN A 350 26.44 14.98 0.03
N GLU A 351 26.56 14.63 1.30
CA GLU A 351 25.69 13.65 1.93
C GLU A 351 24.26 14.14 2.13
N HIS A 352 23.87 15.39 1.91
CA HIS A 352 22.51 15.87 2.16
C HIS A 352 21.59 15.81 0.93
N VAL A 353 22.03 15.19 -0.17
CA VAL A 353 21.22 15.02 -1.38
C VAL A 353 20.30 13.79 -1.24
N HIS A 354 19.04 14.01 -0.86
CA HIS A 354 18.09 12.93 -0.60
C HIS A 354 17.62 12.23 -1.88
N GLU A 355 17.52 12.96 -2.99
CA GLU A 355 17.09 12.45 -4.30
C GLU A 355 18.07 11.40 -4.83
N ALA A 356 19.38 11.60 -4.61
CA ALA A 356 20.42 10.63 -4.95
C ALA A 356 20.28 9.33 -4.16
N ARG A 357 19.97 9.41 -2.86
CA ARG A 357 19.68 8.22 -2.05
C ARG A 357 18.45 7.48 -2.54
N LEU A 358 17.37 8.21 -2.84
CA LEU A 358 16.12 7.62 -3.30
C LEU A 358 16.30 6.87 -4.62
N ILE A 359 17.00 7.47 -5.59
CA ILE A 359 17.32 6.81 -6.86
C ILE A 359 18.25 5.61 -6.67
N LEU A 360 19.23 5.68 -5.76
CA LEU A 360 20.05 4.51 -5.44
C LEU A 360 19.22 3.36 -4.85
N VAL A 361 18.20 3.62 -4.04
CA VAL A 361 17.27 2.57 -3.57
C VAL A 361 16.60 1.90 -4.77
N TYR A 362 16.06 2.66 -5.72
CA TYR A 362 15.48 2.10 -6.94
C TYR A 362 16.49 1.26 -7.74
N ILE A 363 17.69 1.79 -7.99
CA ILE A 363 18.73 1.11 -8.78
C ILE A 363 19.16 -0.18 -8.09
N TYR A 364 19.46 -0.16 -6.79
CA TYR A 364 19.91 -1.36 -6.08
C TYR A 364 18.80 -2.39 -5.93
N THR A 365 17.54 -1.98 -5.71
CA THR A 365 16.40 -2.90 -5.77
C THR A 365 16.28 -3.53 -7.17
N ARG A 366 16.46 -2.74 -8.24
CA ARG A 366 16.40 -3.24 -9.63
C ARG A 366 17.53 -4.22 -9.96
N LEU A 367 18.72 -3.99 -9.41
CA LEU A 367 19.88 -4.87 -9.57
C LEU A 367 19.85 -6.09 -8.64
N GLY A 368 18.90 -6.20 -7.70
CA GLY A 368 18.86 -7.29 -6.73
C GLY A 368 19.81 -7.13 -5.52
N LEU A 369 20.38 -5.93 -5.32
CA LEU A 369 21.34 -5.61 -4.27
C LEU A 369 20.64 -5.13 -2.99
N GLY A 370 19.89 -6.04 -2.36
CA GLY A 370 18.99 -5.73 -1.25
C GLY A 370 19.65 -5.07 -0.03
N ALA A 371 20.84 -5.50 0.40
CA ALA A 371 21.52 -4.93 1.56
C ALA A 371 21.87 -3.45 1.35
N ASN A 372 22.38 -3.10 0.17
CA ASN A 372 22.65 -1.72 -0.20
C ASN A 372 21.37 -0.87 -0.28
N ALA A 373 20.29 -1.42 -0.86
CA ALA A 373 19.00 -0.74 -0.90
C ALA A 373 18.44 -0.47 0.51
N MET A 374 18.51 -1.45 1.41
CA MET A 374 18.04 -1.33 2.80
C MET A 374 18.81 -0.27 3.59
N ARG A 375 20.15 -0.23 3.47
CA ARG A 375 20.99 0.79 4.11
C ARG A 375 20.56 2.20 3.71
N LEU A 376 20.36 2.42 2.42
CA LEU A 376 20.00 3.75 1.91
C LEU A 376 18.57 4.11 2.29
N PHE A 377 17.64 3.17 2.21
CA PHE A 377 16.27 3.38 2.63
C PHE A 377 16.15 3.70 4.13
N ASP A 378 16.93 3.05 4.99
CA ASP A 378 16.98 3.39 6.41
C ASP A 378 17.53 4.82 6.63
N SER A 379 18.56 5.21 5.86
CA SER A 379 19.14 6.55 5.93
C SER A 379 18.21 7.67 5.43
N LEU A 380 17.19 7.36 4.62
CA LEU A 380 16.15 8.31 4.23
C LEU A 380 15.23 8.67 5.41
N ASN A 381 15.23 7.89 6.50
CA ASN A 381 14.45 8.13 7.71
C ASN A 381 12.94 8.28 7.43
N ILE A 382 12.42 7.46 6.50
CA ILE A 382 10.99 7.44 6.11
C ILE A 382 10.12 7.14 7.32
N LYS A 383 9.13 8.00 7.57
CA LYS A 383 8.27 7.95 8.76
C LYS A 383 6.81 8.12 8.42
N GLU A 384 5.97 7.46 9.23
CA GLU A 384 4.52 7.65 9.23
C GLU A 384 3.93 7.55 7.81
N ILE A 385 3.15 8.53 7.37
CA ILE A 385 2.42 8.50 6.10
C ILE A 385 3.32 8.41 4.87
N GLN A 386 4.62 8.73 4.99
CA GLN A 386 5.57 8.61 3.88
C GLN A 386 5.73 7.14 3.41
N PHE A 387 5.45 6.16 4.28
CA PHE A 387 5.42 4.76 3.85
C PHE A 387 4.33 4.49 2.80
N ASP A 388 3.26 5.27 2.77
CA ASP A 388 2.18 5.14 1.78
C ASP A 388 2.61 5.65 0.39
N THR A 389 3.41 6.72 0.36
CA THR A 389 3.81 7.40 -0.87
C THR A 389 5.13 6.86 -1.44
N VAL A 390 6.18 6.72 -0.61
CA VAL A 390 7.53 6.33 -1.06
C VAL A 390 7.97 4.96 -0.55
N GLY A 391 7.18 4.28 0.29
CA GLY A 391 7.53 2.94 0.80
C GLY A 391 7.67 1.87 -0.31
N HIS A 392 7.02 2.07 -1.45
CA HIS A 392 7.09 1.18 -2.61
C HIS A 392 8.50 1.06 -3.21
N THR A 393 9.36 2.06 -2.99
CA THR A 393 10.75 2.11 -3.50
C THR A 393 11.60 0.93 -3.05
N LEU A 394 11.41 0.47 -1.81
CA LEU A 394 12.08 -0.70 -1.24
C LEU A 394 11.14 -1.89 -1.08
N PHE A 395 9.92 -1.67 -0.58
CA PHE A 395 9.11 -2.80 -0.10
C PHE A 395 8.52 -3.65 -1.22
N THR A 396 8.30 -3.10 -2.42
CA THR A 396 7.82 -3.91 -3.54
C THR A 396 8.90 -4.92 -3.96
N ARG A 397 8.54 -6.21 -3.98
CA ARG A 397 9.45 -7.34 -4.31
C ARG A 397 10.64 -7.51 -3.36
N LEU A 398 10.63 -6.89 -2.17
CA LEU A 398 11.69 -7.04 -1.18
C LEU A 398 11.94 -8.51 -0.84
N ALA A 399 10.87 -9.30 -0.70
CA ALA A 399 10.98 -10.70 -0.33
C ALA A 399 11.63 -11.57 -1.42
N SER A 400 11.56 -11.15 -2.69
CA SER A 400 12.25 -11.80 -3.80
C SER A 400 13.66 -11.25 -4.05
N ILE A 401 14.11 -10.24 -3.30
CA ILE A 401 15.46 -9.70 -3.45
C ILE A 401 16.31 -10.10 -2.25
N HIS A 402 15.83 -9.79 -1.04
CA HIS A 402 16.55 -10.06 0.19
C HIS A 402 15.57 -10.07 1.39
N PRO A 403 14.97 -11.22 1.74
CA PRO A 403 13.99 -11.31 2.85
C PRO A 403 14.62 -11.41 4.25
N PHE A 404 15.96 -11.38 4.36
CA PHE A 404 16.69 -11.59 5.61
C PHE A 404 17.29 -10.29 6.16
N ARG A 405 17.75 -10.32 7.42
CA ARG A 405 18.43 -9.16 8.01
C ARG A 405 19.72 -8.83 7.25
N ALA A 406 19.97 -7.54 7.10
CA ALA A 406 21.21 -6.98 6.58
C ALA A 406 21.88 -6.05 7.60
N GLU A 407 23.22 -6.06 7.65
CA GLU A 407 23.98 -5.20 8.56
C GLU A 407 24.01 -3.75 8.05
N LEU A 408 23.73 -2.80 8.94
CA LEU A 408 23.79 -1.37 8.66
C LEU A 408 25.18 -0.81 8.99
N PRO A 409 25.57 0.34 8.40
CA PRO A 409 26.83 1.02 8.75
C PRO A 409 26.96 1.38 10.23
N SER A 410 25.83 1.55 10.93
CA SER A 410 25.76 1.79 12.37
C SER A 410 26.09 0.56 13.22
N LYS A 411 26.33 -0.61 12.60
CA LYS A 411 26.42 -1.95 13.22
C LYS A 411 25.10 -2.43 13.85
N ASP A 412 24.00 -1.75 13.53
CA ASP A 412 22.65 -2.24 13.78
C ASP A 412 22.18 -3.10 12.60
N TRP A 413 20.96 -3.63 12.66
CA TRP A 413 20.40 -4.50 11.64
C TRP A 413 19.17 -3.87 11.00
N TYR A 414 19.12 -3.93 9.67
CA TYR A 414 17.86 -3.79 8.96
C TYR A 414 17.20 -5.16 8.87
N GLU A 415 16.09 -5.35 9.57
CA GLU A 415 15.34 -6.60 9.55
C GLU A 415 14.05 -6.43 8.73
N PRO A 416 13.99 -6.95 7.48
CA PRO A 416 12.83 -6.78 6.60
C PRO A 416 11.49 -7.15 7.22
N HIS A 417 11.45 -8.24 8.00
CA HIS A 417 10.22 -8.69 8.65
C HIS A 417 9.68 -7.67 9.66
N GLU A 418 10.57 -7.10 10.49
CA GLU A 418 10.22 -6.10 11.49
C GLU A 418 9.87 -4.76 10.84
N ARG A 419 10.63 -4.35 9.82
CA ARG A 419 10.46 -3.07 9.13
C ARG A 419 9.17 -3.02 8.32
N THR A 420 8.83 -4.09 7.62
CA THR A 420 7.53 -4.21 6.92
C THR A 420 6.36 -4.23 7.92
N ASN A 421 6.48 -4.94 9.05
CA ASN A 421 5.46 -4.90 10.10
C ASN A 421 5.29 -3.49 10.67
N LYS A 422 6.38 -2.80 11.01
CA LYS A 422 6.34 -1.42 11.53
C LYS A 422 5.64 -0.46 10.57
N ALA A 423 5.93 -0.56 9.27
CA ALA A 423 5.26 0.22 8.24
C ALA A 423 3.78 -0.14 8.10
N LEU A 424 3.38 -1.41 8.27
CA LEU A 424 1.96 -1.80 8.28
C LEU A 424 1.19 -1.22 9.47
N GLN A 425 1.82 -1.09 10.64
CA GLN A 425 1.19 -0.51 11.84
C GLN A 425 0.95 1.00 11.72
N VAL A 426 1.43 1.67 10.66
CA VAL A 426 1.11 3.08 10.41
C VAL A 426 -0.36 3.25 10.08
N TYR A 427 -0.90 2.43 9.18
CA TYR A 427 -2.26 2.60 8.66
C TYR A 427 -3.35 2.59 9.75
N PRO A 428 -3.48 1.55 10.62
CA PRO A 428 -4.49 1.56 11.67
C PRO A 428 -4.30 2.72 12.65
N ARG A 429 -3.05 3.01 13.08
CA ARG A 429 -2.78 4.15 13.98
C ARG A 429 -3.22 5.49 13.41
N HIS A 430 -3.06 5.71 12.11
CA HIS A 430 -3.50 6.95 11.46
C HIS A 430 -4.99 6.95 11.19
N GLU A 431 -5.58 5.82 10.80
CA GLU A 431 -7.04 5.72 10.68
C GLU A 431 -7.75 6.02 12.02
N ASP A 432 -7.24 5.50 13.13
CA ASP A 432 -7.77 5.73 14.49
C ASP A 432 -7.59 7.19 14.91
N LYS A 433 -6.42 7.80 14.68
CA LYS A 433 -6.22 9.23 14.98
C LYS A 433 -7.12 10.13 14.15
N LEU A 434 -7.32 9.80 12.88
CA LEU A 434 -8.19 10.58 11.99
C LEU A 434 -9.65 10.41 12.38
N SER A 435 -10.08 9.21 12.78
CA SER A 435 -11.44 8.98 13.25
C SER A 435 -11.71 9.66 14.59
N ASP A 436 -10.76 9.65 15.53
CA ASP A 436 -10.85 10.38 16.79
C ASP A 436 -10.93 11.89 16.57
N CYS A 437 -10.14 12.42 15.62
CA CYS A 437 -10.21 13.82 15.21
C CYS A 437 -11.60 14.16 14.61
N GLU A 438 -12.13 13.28 13.76
CA GLU A 438 -13.47 13.43 13.17
C GLU A 438 -14.59 13.33 14.22
N CYS A 439 -14.45 12.48 15.25
CA CYS A 439 -15.39 12.41 16.38
C CYS A 439 -15.42 13.73 17.18
N GLY A 440 -14.27 14.40 17.34
CA GLY A 440 -14.13 15.63 18.11
C GLY A 440 -14.61 16.91 17.41
N ILE A 441 -15.04 16.85 16.14
CA ILE A 441 -15.31 18.06 15.35
C ILE A 441 -16.37 18.97 15.96
N LEU A 442 -17.36 18.38 16.64
CA LEU A 442 -18.49 19.11 17.22
C LEU A 442 -18.05 19.90 18.45
N ASN A 443 -17.05 19.38 19.18
CA ASN A 443 -16.49 20.02 20.38
C ASN A 443 -15.59 21.21 20.02
N HIS A 444 -14.97 21.17 18.85
CA HIS A 444 -14.04 22.20 18.38
C HIS A 444 -14.64 23.15 17.32
N ALA A 445 -15.88 22.90 16.89
CA ALA A 445 -16.55 23.64 15.80
C ALA A 445 -15.76 23.65 14.47
N GLN A 446 -15.00 22.58 14.18
CA GLN A 446 -14.11 22.44 13.02
C GLN A 446 -14.73 21.59 11.88
N SER A 447 -16.01 21.85 11.59
CA SER A 447 -16.78 21.06 10.60
C SER A 447 -16.24 21.11 9.16
N GLY A 448 -15.45 22.12 8.79
CA GLY A 448 -14.85 22.22 7.46
C GLY A 448 -13.77 21.17 7.17
N MET A 449 -13.28 20.46 8.20
CA MET A 449 -12.32 19.37 8.03
C MET A 449 -12.95 18.04 7.61
N ILE A 450 -14.27 17.87 7.72
CA ILE A 450 -14.96 16.59 7.53
C ILE A 450 -14.61 15.94 6.19
N PHE A 451 -14.64 16.70 5.09
CA PHE A 451 -14.35 16.14 3.77
C PHE A 451 -12.89 15.71 3.61
N GLU A 452 -11.94 16.46 4.19
CA GLU A 452 -10.51 16.16 4.12
C GLU A 452 -10.17 14.94 4.97
N LEU A 453 -10.70 14.88 6.21
CA LEU A 453 -10.55 13.73 7.10
C LEU A 453 -11.15 12.47 6.46
N ASN A 454 -12.38 12.54 5.95
CA ASN A 454 -13.04 11.39 5.35
C ASN A 454 -12.30 10.90 4.09
N LYS A 455 -11.85 11.82 3.23
CA LYS A 455 -11.06 11.50 2.04
C LYS A 455 -9.75 10.82 2.41
N LEU A 456 -8.97 11.38 3.33
CA LEU A 456 -7.69 10.82 3.75
C LEU A 456 -7.87 9.44 4.42
N ARG A 457 -8.87 9.28 5.29
CA ARG A 457 -9.23 7.97 5.87
C ARG A 457 -9.55 6.95 4.78
N SER A 458 -10.33 7.33 3.78
CA SER A 458 -10.67 6.47 2.64
C SER A 458 -9.44 6.08 1.81
N GLU A 459 -8.58 7.05 1.49
CA GLU A 459 -7.34 6.82 0.72
C GLU A 459 -6.40 5.85 1.45
N LEU A 460 -6.24 5.97 2.78
CA LEU A 460 -5.41 5.05 3.56
C LEU A 460 -6.02 3.67 3.74
N ARG A 461 -7.35 3.60 3.94
CA ARG A 461 -8.07 2.34 4.05
C ARG A 461 -8.00 1.53 2.77
N HIS A 462 -8.03 2.20 1.62
CA HIS A 462 -8.00 1.59 0.29
C HIS A 462 -6.63 1.70 -0.40
N SER A 463 -5.56 2.07 0.33
CA SER A 463 -4.23 2.25 -0.25
C SER A 463 -3.70 0.97 -0.93
N TRP A 464 -3.19 1.12 -2.16
CA TRP A 464 -2.43 0.11 -2.90
C TRP A 464 -1.16 -0.28 -2.14
N SER A 465 -0.41 0.71 -1.66
CA SER A 465 0.84 0.52 -0.90
C SER A 465 0.63 -0.35 0.34
N ARG A 466 -0.51 -0.20 1.04
CA ARG A 466 -0.89 -1.05 2.16
C ARG A 466 -1.08 -2.52 1.76
N ARG A 467 -1.75 -2.80 0.63
CA ARG A 467 -1.94 -4.18 0.13
C ARG A 467 -0.62 -4.79 -0.30
N MET A 468 0.19 -4.05 -1.06
CA MET A 468 1.51 -4.49 -1.49
C MET A 468 2.38 -4.84 -0.28
N LEU A 469 2.45 -3.93 0.70
CA LEU A 469 3.26 -4.13 1.90
C LEU A 469 2.80 -5.32 2.72
N LEU A 470 1.48 -5.58 2.79
CA LEU A 470 0.93 -6.74 3.47
C LEU A 470 1.35 -8.06 2.80
N LEU A 471 1.24 -8.12 1.48
CA LEU A 471 1.62 -9.29 0.70
C LEU A 471 3.13 -9.56 0.80
N GLU A 472 3.94 -8.51 0.72
CA GLU A 472 5.39 -8.60 0.87
C GLU A 472 5.77 -9.02 2.30
N HIS A 473 5.15 -8.44 3.34
CA HIS A 473 5.37 -8.86 4.72
C HIS A 473 5.08 -10.36 4.92
N ARG A 474 3.98 -10.86 4.38
CA ARG A 474 3.60 -12.28 4.51
C ARG A 474 4.51 -13.20 3.70
N ARG A 475 5.00 -12.77 2.53
CA ARG A 475 6.03 -13.49 1.76
C ARG A 475 7.37 -13.51 2.51
N THR A 476 7.83 -12.38 3.04
CA THR A 476 9.04 -12.30 3.88
C THR A 476 8.93 -13.21 5.09
N ALA A 477 7.80 -13.20 5.80
CA ALA A 477 7.55 -14.08 6.95
C ALA A 477 7.65 -15.56 6.56
N ARG A 478 7.05 -15.94 5.42
CA ARG A 478 7.11 -17.30 4.88
C ARG A 478 8.55 -17.75 4.55
N LEU A 479 9.32 -16.91 3.86
CA LEU A 479 10.71 -17.23 3.48
C LEU A 479 11.67 -17.24 4.67
N SER A 480 11.47 -16.35 5.64
CA SER A 480 12.30 -16.26 6.84
C SER A 480 11.90 -17.24 7.95
N GLY A 481 10.80 -17.98 7.78
CA GLY A 481 10.23 -18.87 8.81
C GLY A 481 9.63 -18.13 10.01
N LYS A 482 9.45 -16.81 9.92
CA LYS A 482 8.83 -16.00 10.97
C LYS A 482 7.30 -16.06 10.88
N GLY A 483 6.61 -15.86 12.00
CA GLY A 483 5.16 -15.68 12.00
C GLY A 483 4.75 -14.32 11.42
N TYR A 484 3.51 -14.15 11.02
CA TYR A 484 3.02 -12.86 10.49
C TYR A 484 2.98 -11.72 11.53
N GLY A 485 3.23 -12.00 12.81
CA GLY A 485 3.05 -11.01 13.87
C GLY A 485 1.58 -10.76 14.21
N LYS A 486 1.34 -9.95 15.26
CA LYS A 486 -0.01 -9.51 15.64
C LYS A 486 -0.41 -8.29 14.79
N GLY A 487 -1.69 -8.18 14.41
CA GLY A 487 -2.21 -6.98 13.72
C GLY A 487 -1.91 -6.88 12.22
N THR A 488 -1.34 -7.92 11.61
CA THR A 488 -1.10 -8.00 10.15
C THR A 488 -2.16 -8.78 9.40
N SER A 489 -3.12 -9.39 10.10
CA SER A 489 -4.20 -10.22 9.54
C SER A 489 -5.50 -9.46 9.23
N GLU A 490 -5.56 -8.15 9.48
CA GLU A 490 -6.83 -7.39 9.55
C GLU A 490 -6.86 -6.17 8.60
N VAL A 491 -6.42 -6.32 7.35
CA VAL A 491 -6.68 -5.30 6.33
C VAL A 491 -8.12 -5.48 5.80
N GLY A 492 -9.08 -4.98 6.56
CA GLY A 492 -10.49 -4.83 6.17
C GLY A 492 -11.16 -6.09 5.62
N PRO A 493 -12.32 -5.97 4.94
CA PRO A 493 -13.08 -7.11 4.45
C PRO A 493 -12.23 -8.12 3.68
N ARG A 494 -12.30 -9.40 4.10
CA ARG A 494 -11.54 -10.50 3.50
C ARG A 494 -12.18 -10.98 2.20
N VAL A 495 -12.43 -10.05 1.29
CA VAL A 495 -13.01 -10.31 -0.03
C VAL A 495 -12.14 -9.71 -1.12
N LEU A 496 -12.14 -10.30 -2.31
CA LEU A 496 -11.29 -9.88 -3.41
C LEU A 496 -11.44 -8.40 -3.74
N ALA A 497 -12.68 -7.90 -3.76
CA ALA A 497 -12.98 -6.51 -4.09
C ALA A 497 -12.25 -5.50 -3.18
N ASN A 498 -12.06 -5.81 -1.90
CA ASN A 498 -11.30 -4.95 -0.98
C ASN A 498 -9.79 -4.92 -1.28
N SER A 499 -9.28 -6.00 -1.87
CA SER A 499 -7.89 -6.07 -2.30
C SER A 499 -7.67 -5.36 -3.63
N THR A 500 -8.64 -5.38 -4.55
CA THR A 500 -8.47 -4.87 -5.92
C THR A 500 -9.00 -3.46 -6.16
N GLN A 501 -10.02 -3.02 -5.41
CA GLN A 501 -10.53 -1.64 -5.49
C GLN A 501 -9.72 -0.73 -4.58
N VAL A 502 -8.59 -0.27 -5.11
CA VAL A 502 -7.55 0.44 -4.36
C VAL A 502 -7.31 1.86 -4.88
N LYS A 503 -6.72 2.69 -4.02
CA LYS A 503 -6.20 4.01 -4.32
C LYS A 503 -4.68 3.94 -4.36
N ASP A 504 -4.11 4.36 -5.48
CA ASP A 504 -2.67 4.39 -5.66
C ASP A 504 -2.13 5.78 -5.28
N ASN A 505 -1.47 5.84 -4.12
CA ASN A 505 -0.89 7.07 -3.59
C ASN A 505 0.64 7.11 -3.78
N ARG A 506 1.20 6.19 -4.57
CA ARG A 506 2.65 6.15 -4.81
C ARG A 506 3.10 7.43 -5.51
N ASP A 507 4.15 8.03 -4.96
CA ASP A 507 4.78 9.21 -5.54
C ASP A 507 5.99 8.79 -6.38
N PHE A 508 5.89 8.97 -7.69
CA PHE A 508 6.97 8.74 -8.66
C PHE A 508 7.60 10.06 -9.14
N ASN A 509 7.40 11.15 -8.39
CA ASN A 509 8.04 12.44 -8.64
C ASN A 509 8.79 12.92 -7.37
N ALA A 510 9.26 11.98 -6.54
CA ALA A 510 9.89 12.28 -5.27
C ALA A 510 11.39 12.60 -5.38
N ALA A 511 12.04 12.24 -6.51
CA ALA A 511 13.43 12.54 -6.81
C ALA A 511 13.55 13.73 -7.80
N PHE A 512 13.74 13.43 -9.10
CA PHE A 512 13.93 14.44 -10.15
C PHE A 512 13.35 13.95 -11.48
N ASN A 513 12.89 14.90 -12.30
CA ASN A 513 12.36 14.64 -13.63
C ASN A 513 12.76 15.77 -14.58
N HIS A 514 13.55 15.44 -15.61
CA HIS A 514 14.02 16.36 -16.64
C HIS A 514 13.39 16.08 -18.01
N GLY A 515 12.14 15.60 -18.03
CA GLY A 515 11.43 15.16 -19.24
C GLY A 515 11.39 13.65 -19.41
N PHE A 516 12.07 12.89 -18.55
CA PHE A 516 12.04 11.43 -18.48
C PHE A 516 11.91 10.99 -17.03
N ASP A 517 10.88 10.17 -16.74
CA ASP A 517 10.56 9.67 -15.40
C ASP A 517 11.48 8.49 -15.04
N VAL A 518 12.60 8.81 -14.41
CA VAL A 518 13.62 7.84 -14.01
C VAL A 518 13.10 6.83 -12.98
N GLU A 519 12.25 7.28 -12.06
CA GLU A 519 11.70 6.45 -10.98
C GLU A 519 10.84 5.33 -11.56
N LYS A 520 9.90 5.66 -12.45
CA LYS A 520 9.08 4.66 -13.15
C LYS A 520 9.90 3.76 -14.05
N ALA A 521 10.88 4.31 -14.78
CA ALA A 521 11.70 3.53 -15.69
C ALA A 521 12.48 2.41 -14.99
N ILE A 522 13.00 2.70 -13.79
CA ILE A 522 13.75 1.72 -12.98
C ILE A 522 12.78 0.76 -12.26
N TYR A 523 11.67 1.28 -11.73
CA TYR A 523 10.68 0.48 -11.00
C TYR A 523 9.92 -0.51 -11.90
N ALA A 524 9.73 -0.18 -13.18
CA ALA A 524 9.00 -1.00 -14.13
C ALA A 524 9.75 -2.29 -14.51
N THR A 525 9.01 -3.38 -14.66
CA THR A 525 9.49 -4.62 -15.30
C THR A 525 8.98 -4.63 -16.74
N ASN A 526 9.87 -4.75 -17.71
CA ASN A 526 9.52 -4.70 -19.15
C ASN A 526 8.69 -3.46 -19.53
N GLY A 527 8.94 -2.33 -18.85
CA GLY A 527 8.21 -1.08 -19.08
C GLY A 527 6.83 -1.00 -18.40
N ARG A 528 6.44 -1.98 -17.57
CA ARG A 528 5.18 -1.98 -16.81
C ARG A 528 5.41 -1.98 -15.30
N LEU A 529 4.64 -1.16 -14.58
CA LEU A 529 4.70 -1.07 -13.13
C LEU A 529 3.87 -2.20 -12.50
N PRO A 530 4.28 -2.77 -11.35
CA PRO A 530 3.41 -3.58 -10.51
C PRO A 530 2.08 -2.88 -10.21
N GLY A 531 0.98 -3.50 -10.62
CA GLY A 531 -0.37 -2.98 -10.54
C GLY A 531 -1.33 -4.06 -10.05
N GLN A 532 -2.44 -4.24 -10.76
CA GLN A 532 -3.52 -5.13 -10.32
C GLN A 532 -3.17 -6.60 -10.58
N ASN A 533 -2.56 -6.93 -11.71
CA ASN A 533 -2.22 -8.32 -12.05
C ASN A 533 -1.19 -8.85 -11.05
N TRP A 534 -0.13 -8.09 -10.77
CA TRP A 534 0.85 -8.45 -9.76
C TRP A 534 0.21 -8.71 -8.38
N MET A 535 -0.77 -7.90 -8.00
CA MET A 535 -1.50 -8.07 -6.73
C MET A 535 -2.36 -9.34 -6.71
N LEU A 536 -3.07 -9.66 -7.79
CA LEU A 536 -3.88 -10.88 -7.90
C LEU A 536 -3.02 -12.14 -7.72
N TYR A 537 -1.88 -12.21 -8.40
CA TYR A 537 -1.00 -13.38 -8.32
C TYR A 537 -0.30 -13.50 -6.96
N SER A 538 0.12 -12.38 -6.37
CA SER A 538 0.69 -12.37 -5.03
C SER A 538 -0.34 -12.75 -3.96
N LEU A 539 -1.60 -12.30 -4.11
CA LEU A 539 -2.72 -12.70 -3.27
C LEU A 539 -3.03 -14.20 -3.41
N ALA A 540 -2.99 -14.74 -4.63
CA ALA A 540 -3.18 -16.17 -4.88
C ALA A 540 -2.13 -17.04 -4.18
N ALA A 541 -0.86 -16.62 -4.23
CA ALA A 541 0.22 -17.32 -3.54
C ALA A 541 0.02 -17.28 -2.01
N ASP A 542 -0.40 -16.14 -1.46
CA ASP A 542 -0.72 -16.02 -0.03
C ASP A 542 -1.91 -16.89 0.39
N VAL A 543 -2.99 -16.87 -0.37
CA VAL A 543 -4.20 -17.68 -0.12
C VAL A 543 -3.83 -19.17 -0.16
N ALA A 544 -3.12 -19.62 -1.19
CA ALA A 544 -2.67 -21.00 -1.31
C ALA A 544 -1.82 -21.42 -0.09
N TRP A 545 -0.83 -20.62 0.28
CA TRP A 545 0.00 -20.88 1.46
C TRP A 545 -0.81 -20.94 2.77
N SER A 546 -1.73 -19.99 2.95
CA SER A 546 -2.52 -19.85 4.17
C SER A 546 -3.48 -21.03 4.33
N LEU A 547 -4.16 -21.42 3.25
CA LEU A 547 -5.06 -22.57 3.25
C LEU A 547 -4.30 -23.88 3.51
N ALA A 548 -3.17 -24.10 2.84
CA ALA A 548 -2.29 -25.24 3.09
C ALA A 548 -1.82 -25.32 4.55
N GLY A 549 -1.67 -24.14 5.17
CA GLY A 549 -1.18 -23.99 6.51
C GLY A 549 -2.21 -23.99 7.62
N LYS A 550 -3.50 -24.12 7.30
CA LYS A 550 -4.60 -23.91 8.26
C LYS A 550 -4.52 -22.52 8.94
N GLN A 551 -4.00 -21.53 8.22
CA GLN A 551 -3.87 -20.14 8.64
C GLN A 551 -5.00 -19.28 8.04
N ILE A 552 -5.21 -18.10 8.59
CA ILE A 552 -6.20 -17.14 8.08
C ILE A 552 -5.72 -16.56 6.74
N ALA A 553 -6.38 -16.95 5.65
CA ALA A 553 -6.15 -16.40 4.31
C ALA A 553 -6.61 -14.94 4.21
N LEU A 554 -5.97 -14.12 3.37
CA LEU A 554 -6.36 -12.72 3.21
C LEU A 554 -7.76 -12.53 2.61
N ILE A 555 -8.23 -13.48 1.81
CA ILE A 555 -9.61 -13.49 1.28
C ILE A 555 -10.31 -14.81 1.56
N ILE A 556 -11.65 -14.79 1.54
CA ILE A 556 -12.51 -15.97 1.70
C ILE A 556 -13.23 -16.39 0.41
N ASP A 557 -13.40 -15.48 -0.55
CA ASP A 557 -14.09 -15.66 -1.82
C ASP A 557 -13.14 -16.13 -2.93
N VAL A 558 -12.52 -17.30 -2.72
CA VAL A 558 -11.49 -17.88 -3.62
C VAL A 558 -11.99 -18.03 -5.06
N GLU A 559 -13.28 -18.30 -5.28
CA GLU A 559 -13.87 -18.40 -6.64
C GLU A 559 -13.78 -17.10 -7.44
N ASN A 560 -13.96 -15.95 -6.76
CA ASN A 560 -13.83 -14.64 -7.40
C ASN A 560 -12.37 -14.40 -7.81
N LEU A 561 -11.42 -14.86 -6.99
CA LEU A 561 -9.99 -14.78 -7.30
C LEU A 561 -9.63 -15.67 -8.49
N SER A 562 -10.08 -16.92 -8.52
CA SER A 562 -9.87 -17.82 -9.67
C SER A 562 -10.39 -17.21 -10.97
N THR A 563 -11.62 -16.67 -10.95
CA THR A 563 -12.23 -15.99 -12.11
C THR A 563 -11.43 -14.76 -12.56
N ALA A 564 -10.91 -13.97 -11.61
CA ALA A 564 -10.09 -12.79 -11.92
C ALA A 564 -8.73 -13.18 -12.52
N LEU A 565 -8.11 -14.25 -12.04
CA LEU A 565 -6.84 -14.77 -12.55
C LEU A 565 -6.98 -15.30 -13.98
N GLU A 566 -8.05 -16.04 -14.28
CA GLU A 566 -8.33 -16.51 -15.64
C GLU A 566 -8.43 -15.34 -16.64
N LYS A 567 -9.12 -14.26 -16.26
CA LYS A 567 -9.20 -13.03 -17.08
C LYS A 567 -7.83 -12.36 -17.24
N ALA A 568 -7.03 -12.32 -16.18
CA ALA A 568 -5.69 -11.72 -16.22
C ALA A 568 -4.73 -12.49 -17.13
N THR A 569 -4.86 -13.82 -17.26
CA THR A 569 -4.00 -14.64 -18.13
C THR A 569 -4.20 -14.43 -19.64
N VAL A 570 -5.31 -13.81 -20.05
CA VAL A 570 -5.62 -13.51 -21.47
C VAL A 570 -4.97 -12.19 -21.92
N SER A 571 -4.46 -11.37 -21.00
CA SER A 571 -3.83 -10.10 -21.31
C SER A 571 -2.38 -10.29 -21.76
N ASP A 572 -2.04 -9.81 -22.97
CA ASP A 572 -0.67 -9.83 -23.51
C ASP A 572 0.32 -8.92 -22.76
N GLU A 573 -0.18 -8.08 -21.84
CA GLU A 573 0.61 -7.12 -21.08
C GLU A 573 0.83 -7.61 -19.63
N SER A 574 1.98 -8.25 -19.36
CA SER A 574 2.29 -8.75 -18.02
C SER A 574 3.13 -7.77 -17.20
N GLU A 575 2.63 -7.40 -16.02
CA GLU A 575 3.35 -6.65 -14.97
C GLU A 575 4.38 -7.52 -14.21
N LEU A 576 4.36 -8.83 -14.47
CA LEU A 576 5.15 -9.84 -13.78
C LEU A 576 6.54 -10.00 -14.39
N THR A 577 7.51 -10.37 -13.57
CA THR A 577 8.78 -10.93 -14.05
C THR A 577 8.55 -12.31 -14.69
N GLY A 578 9.53 -12.82 -15.44
CA GLY A 578 9.45 -14.15 -16.04
C GLY A 578 9.23 -15.26 -15.00
N ALA A 579 9.95 -15.20 -13.87
CA ALA A 579 9.77 -16.14 -12.77
C ALA A 579 8.40 -16.00 -12.09
N GLU A 580 7.92 -14.77 -11.84
CA GLU A 580 6.58 -14.53 -11.29
C GLU A 580 5.49 -15.13 -12.20
N LEU A 581 5.62 -14.98 -13.52
CA LEU A 581 4.68 -15.54 -14.51
C LEU A 581 4.70 -17.07 -14.53
N LEU A 582 5.88 -17.70 -14.45
CA LEU A 582 5.96 -19.17 -14.43
C LEU A 582 5.42 -19.74 -13.12
N SER A 583 5.74 -19.10 -12.00
CA SER A 583 5.19 -19.44 -10.69
C SER A 583 3.68 -19.27 -10.62
N SER A 584 3.13 -18.23 -11.26
CA SER A 584 1.69 -17.99 -11.23
C SER A 584 0.90 -19.14 -11.86
N HIS A 585 1.39 -19.74 -12.95
CA HIS A 585 0.77 -20.92 -13.56
C HIS A 585 0.66 -22.11 -12.60
N ILE A 586 1.63 -22.27 -11.69
CA ILE A 586 1.60 -23.30 -10.65
C ILE A 586 0.55 -22.93 -9.59
N ILE A 587 0.58 -21.69 -9.09
CA ILE A 587 -0.34 -21.20 -8.06
C ILE A 587 -1.80 -21.28 -8.50
N VAL A 588 -2.12 -20.86 -9.73
CA VAL A 588 -3.48 -20.91 -10.29
C VAL A 588 -4.01 -22.34 -10.30
N LYS A 589 -3.16 -23.34 -10.57
CA LYS A 589 -3.56 -24.76 -10.55
C LYS A 589 -3.72 -25.33 -9.13
N LEU A 590 -3.07 -24.73 -8.13
CA LEU A 590 -3.21 -25.17 -6.74
C LEU A 590 -4.53 -24.73 -6.10
N LEU A 591 -5.08 -23.58 -6.48
CA LEU A 591 -6.30 -23.04 -5.86
C LEU A 591 -7.52 -24.01 -5.99
N PRO A 592 -7.85 -24.56 -7.17
CA PRO A 592 -8.92 -25.54 -7.31
C PRO A 592 -8.69 -26.80 -6.48
N VAL A 593 -7.44 -27.28 -6.41
CA VAL A 593 -7.08 -28.45 -5.59
C VAL A 593 -7.38 -28.19 -4.12
N PHE A 594 -7.11 -26.99 -3.60
CA PHE A 594 -7.47 -26.65 -2.22
C PHE A 594 -8.98 -26.64 -2.00
N GLN A 595 -9.76 -26.12 -2.95
CA GLN A 595 -11.22 -26.09 -2.85
C GLN A 595 -11.78 -27.51 -2.78
N THR A 596 -11.29 -28.42 -3.64
CA THR A 596 -11.65 -29.85 -3.62
C THR A 596 -11.28 -30.54 -2.30
N VAL A 597 -10.05 -30.35 -1.82
CA VAL A 597 -9.58 -31.01 -0.59
C VAL A 597 -10.31 -30.46 0.64
N LYS A 598 -10.62 -29.17 0.65
CA LYS A 598 -11.36 -28.52 1.74
C LYS A 598 -12.79 -29.05 1.86
N SER A 599 -13.42 -29.50 0.76
CA SER A 599 -14.73 -30.16 0.79
C SER A 599 -14.66 -31.64 1.19
N GLY A 600 -13.49 -32.13 1.63
CA GLY A 600 -13.26 -33.53 1.98
C GLY A 600 -13.02 -34.45 0.78
N VAL A 601 -12.99 -33.92 -0.44
CA VAL A 601 -12.86 -34.71 -1.66
C VAL A 601 -11.39 -34.86 -2.03
N SER A 602 -11.02 -36.04 -2.53
CA SER A 602 -9.65 -36.28 -2.99
C SER A 602 -9.38 -35.60 -4.34
N PRO A 603 -8.22 -34.95 -4.53
CA PRO A 603 -7.90 -34.33 -5.81
C PRO A 603 -7.69 -35.39 -6.90
N SER A 604 -8.09 -35.09 -8.13
CA SER A 604 -7.89 -36.01 -9.26
C SER A 604 -6.41 -36.13 -9.62
N LYS A 605 -6.03 -37.28 -10.19
CA LYS A 605 -4.70 -37.49 -10.77
C LYS A 605 -4.33 -36.39 -11.77
N ASP A 606 -5.25 -36.07 -12.69
CA ASP A 606 -5.03 -35.04 -13.72
C ASP A 606 -4.73 -33.66 -13.13
N SER A 607 -5.33 -33.33 -11.98
CA SER A 607 -5.05 -32.06 -11.29
C SER A 607 -3.62 -32.02 -10.75
N ILE A 608 -3.16 -33.12 -10.14
CA ILE A 608 -1.79 -33.24 -9.62
C ILE A 608 -0.76 -33.29 -10.75
N ASP A 609 -1.05 -34.05 -11.82
CA ASP A 609 -0.20 -34.12 -13.01
C ASP A 609 -0.09 -32.77 -13.72
N GLY A 610 -1.18 -31.98 -13.75
CA GLY A 610 -1.18 -30.62 -14.28
C GLY A 610 -0.25 -29.68 -13.49
N ILE A 611 -0.21 -29.81 -12.16
CA ILE A 611 0.74 -29.07 -11.31
C ILE A 611 2.16 -29.56 -11.58
N ALA A 612 2.39 -30.86 -11.61
CA ALA A 612 3.71 -31.44 -11.87
C ALA A 612 4.26 -31.03 -13.25
N ALA A 613 3.41 -30.96 -14.28
CA ALA A 613 3.77 -30.47 -15.60
C ALA A 613 4.17 -28.99 -15.57
N ALA A 614 3.46 -28.15 -14.80
CA ALA A 614 3.82 -26.74 -14.62
C ALA A 614 5.16 -26.58 -13.87
N VAL A 615 5.42 -27.39 -12.84
CA VAL A 615 6.72 -27.42 -12.14
C VAL A 615 7.85 -27.81 -13.08
N LYS A 616 7.64 -28.79 -13.98
CA LYS A 616 8.64 -29.20 -14.98
C LYS A 616 8.96 -28.12 -16.02
N ARG A 617 8.08 -27.13 -16.22
CA ARG A 617 8.33 -26.00 -17.13
C ARG A 617 9.22 -24.91 -16.52
N LEU A 618 9.49 -24.97 -15.22
CA LEU A 618 10.42 -24.04 -14.60
C LEU A 618 11.83 -24.24 -15.20
N PRO A 619 12.55 -23.17 -15.54
CA PRO A 619 13.87 -23.24 -16.19
C PRO A 619 15.00 -23.60 -15.22
N ILE A 620 14.76 -24.56 -14.30
CA ILE A 620 15.70 -24.90 -13.22
C ILE A 620 17.05 -25.35 -13.78
N SER A 621 17.05 -26.21 -14.81
CA SER A 621 18.29 -26.73 -15.39
C SER A 621 19.17 -25.64 -16.01
N SER A 622 18.58 -24.68 -16.73
CA SER A 622 19.33 -23.55 -17.29
C SER A 622 19.74 -22.56 -16.20
N LEU A 623 18.87 -22.34 -15.20
CA LEU A 623 19.14 -21.43 -14.09
C LEU A 623 20.33 -21.88 -13.26
N ILE A 624 20.45 -23.16 -12.89
CA ILE A 624 21.57 -23.67 -12.08
C ILE A 624 22.90 -23.81 -12.85
N THR A 625 22.89 -23.52 -14.15
CA THR A 625 24.10 -23.46 -14.98
C THR A 625 24.53 -22.03 -15.31
N SER A 626 23.73 -21.04 -14.90
CA SER A 626 24.04 -19.63 -15.10
C SER A 626 25.22 -19.21 -14.22
N LYS A 627 25.87 -18.11 -14.60
CA LYS A 627 26.89 -17.48 -13.77
C LYS A 627 26.60 -15.99 -13.72
N ASP A 628 26.22 -15.53 -12.54
CA ASP A 628 25.82 -14.16 -12.33
C ASP A 628 27.05 -13.31 -12.03
N LEU A 629 27.05 -12.08 -12.55
CA LEU A 629 28.08 -11.11 -12.21
C LEU A 629 27.82 -10.55 -10.80
N LEU A 630 26.54 -10.38 -10.45
CA LEU A 630 26.07 -9.92 -9.14
C LEU A 630 24.87 -10.75 -8.68
N THR A 631 23.69 -10.50 -9.23
CA THR A 631 22.40 -10.95 -8.69
C THR A 631 21.32 -11.10 -9.77
N GLU A 632 21.71 -11.21 -11.04
CA GLU A 632 20.83 -11.21 -12.21
C GLU A 632 19.65 -12.19 -12.10
N HIS A 633 19.86 -13.35 -11.48
CA HIS A 633 18.85 -14.37 -11.29
C HIS A 633 18.51 -14.64 -9.81
N ILE A 634 18.90 -13.76 -8.88
CA ILE A 634 18.62 -13.97 -7.45
C ILE A 634 17.11 -14.01 -7.17
N SER A 635 16.33 -13.19 -7.89
CA SER A 635 14.87 -13.15 -7.72
C SER A 635 14.20 -14.44 -8.11
N ASP A 636 14.70 -15.08 -9.15
CA ASP A 636 14.16 -16.33 -9.68
C ASP A 636 14.33 -17.44 -8.65
N HIS A 637 15.47 -17.47 -7.94
CA HIS A 637 15.73 -18.39 -6.85
C HIS A 637 14.72 -18.21 -5.71
N TYR A 638 14.53 -16.98 -5.22
CA TYR A 638 13.57 -16.72 -4.15
C TYR A 638 12.13 -17.04 -4.57
N ILE A 639 11.72 -16.65 -5.77
CA ILE A 639 10.36 -16.88 -6.29
C ILE A 639 10.09 -18.38 -6.47
N PHE A 640 11.02 -19.12 -7.07
CA PHE A 640 10.84 -20.56 -7.27
C PHE A 640 10.89 -21.33 -5.96
N ILE A 641 11.77 -20.96 -5.02
CA ILE A 641 11.76 -21.56 -3.67
C ILE A 641 10.43 -21.26 -2.97
N ASP A 642 9.95 -20.00 -2.98
CA ASP A 642 8.66 -19.62 -2.39
C ASP A 642 7.52 -20.50 -2.93
N THR A 643 7.51 -20.68 -4.25
CA THR A 643 6.52 -21.50 -4.94
C THR A 643 6.63 -22.98 -4.56
N MET A 644 7.85 -23.52 -4.46
CA MET A 644 8.07 -24.90 -4.05
C MET A 644 7.72 -25.14 -2.59
N LEU A 645 7.90 -24.16 -1.70
CA LEU A 645 7.40 -24.22 -0.32
C LEU A 645 5.88 -24.35 -0.30
N ILE A 646 5.17 -23.58 -1.13
CA ILE A 646 3.71 -23.65 -1.26
C ILE A 646 3.29 -25.01 -1.80
N VAL A 647 3.90 -25.51 -2.87
CA VAL A 647 3.63 -26.84 -3.44
C VAL A 647 3.84 -27.93 -2.38
N HIS A 648 4.99 -27.91 -1.70
CA HIS A 648 5.31 -28.89 -0.66
C HIS A 648 4.28 -28.88 0.47
N ARG A 649 3.90 -27.69 0.95
CA ARG A 649 2.88 -27.55 2.01
C ARG A 649 1.51 -28.01 1.53
N THR A 650 1.17 -27.77 0.27
CA THR A 650 -0.07 -28.27 -0.36
C THR A 650 -0.11 -29.80 -0.34
N CYS A 651 0.98 -30.46 -0.75
CA CYS A 651 1.06 -31.92 -0.73
C CYS A 651 0.90 -32.47 0.70
N LYS A 652 1.48 -31.82 1.71
CA LYS A 652 1.30 -32.19 3.12
C LYS A 652 -0.15 -32.04 3.55
N PHE A 653 -0.80 -30.93 3.20
CA PHE A 653 -2.20 -30.69 3.50
C PHE A 653 -3.12 -31.75 2.86
N ILE A 654 -2.88 -32.12 1.60
CA ILE A 654 -3.62 -33.21 0.92
C ILE A 654 -3.49 -34.51 1.71
N LYS A 655 -2.29 -34.88 2.14
CA LYS A 655 -2.05 -36.10 2.92
C LYS A 655 -2.74 -36.11 4.29
N GLU A 656 -2.99 -34.94 4.86
CA GLU A 656 -3.67 -34.81 6.16
C GLU A 656 -5.19 -34.85 6.06
N VAL A 657 -5.77 -34.41 4.93
CA VAL A 657 -7.21 -34.08 4.84
C VAL A 657 -7.95 -34.88 3.78
N ALA A 658 -7.31 -35.32 2.69
CA ALA A 658 -7.99 -36.05 1.62
C ALA A 658 -8.35 -37.48 2.05
N GLU A 659 -9.52 -37.96 1.63
CA GLU A 659 -9.96 -39.35 1.86
C GLU A 659 -9.00 -40.38 1.27
N HIS A 660 -8.48 -40.11 0.07
CA HIS A 660 -7.56 -40.94 -0.67
C HIS A 660 -6.41 -40.07 -1.17
N ILE A 661 -5.17 -40.55 -1.02
CA ILE A 661 -3.97 -39.82 -1.39
C ILE A 661 -3.48 -40.33 -2.75
N PRO A 662 -3.53 -39.54 -3.84
CA PRO A 662 -2.94 -39.93 -5.11
C PRO A 662 -1.44 -40.18 -4.96
N GLN A 663 -0.92 -41.22 -5.62
CA GLN A 663 0.51 -41.59 -5.54
C GLN A 663 1.42 -40.45 -6.04
N GLU A 664 0.92 -39.68 -7.00
CA GLU A 664 1.58 -38.53 -7.62
C GLU A 664 1.89 -37.42 -6.60
N VAL A 665 1.14 -37.31 -5.51
CA VAL A 665 1.36 -36.31 -4.44
C VAL A 665 2.73 -36.49 -3.79
N ALA A 666 3.17 -37.74 -3.56
CA ALA A 666 4.47 -38.00 -2.96
C ALA A 666 5.62 -37.62 -3.91
N SER A 667 5.46 -37.93 -5.21
CA SER A 667 6.43 -37.57 -6.25
C SER A 667 6.55 -36.05 -6.41
N LEU A 668 5.42 -35.34 -6.44
CA LEU A 668 5.40 -33.88 -6.51
C LEU A 668 6.07 -33.23 -5.28
N GLN A 669 5.77 -33.74 -4.08
CA GLN A 669 6.40 -33.25 -2.84
C GLN A 669 7.92 -33.45 -2.87
N GLN A 670 8.40 -34.62 -3.30
CA GLN A 670 9.83 -34.90 -3.42
C GLN A 670 10.50 -34.01 -4.48
N THR A 671 9.81 -33.75 -5.60
CA THR A 671 10.28 -32.85 -6.67
C THR A 671 10.46 -31.43 -6.16
N ALA A 672 9.49 -30.92 -5.39
CA ALA A 672 9.57 -29.60 -4.78
C ALA A 672 10.78 -29.50 -3.83
N MET A 673 10.95 -30.49 -2.95
CA MET A 673 12.09 -30.55 -2.02
C MET A 673 13.45 -30.62 -2.73
N LYS A 674 13.55 -31.43 -3.79
CA LYS A 674 14.77 -31.54 -4.59
C LYS A 674 15.10 -30.22 -5.28
N THR A 675 14.09 -29.53 -5.81
CA THR A 675 14.25 -28.24 -6.48
C THR A 675 14.77 -27.18 -5.52
N ILE A 676 14.23 -27.09 -4.30
CA ILE A 676 14.71 -26.15 -3.28
C ILE A 676 16.19 -26.39 -2.99
N LYS A 677 16.60 -27.64 -2.76
CA LYS A 677 18.00 -28.00 -2.49
C LYS A 677 18.94 -27.62 -3.64
N LEU A 678 18.54 -27.88 -4.88
CA LEU A 678 19.33 -27.51 -6.07
C LEU A 678 19.56 -26.00 -6.14
N LEU A 679 18.52 -25.21 -5.91
CA LEU A 679 18.61 -23.75 -5.92
C LEU A 679 19.48 -23.21 -4.77
N GLN A 680 19.43 -23.82 -3.58
CA GLN A 680 20.31 -23.45 -2.46
C GLN A 680 21.78 -23.82 -2.73
N THR A 681 22.05 -25.00 -3.30
CA THR A 681 23.41 -25.37 -3.71
C THR A 681 23.96 -24.38 -4.74
N HIS A 682 23.19 -24.05 -5.77
CA HIS A 682 23.60 -23.08 -6.78
C HIS A 682 23.83 -21.68 -6.19
N ALA A 683 22.97 -21.21 -5.28
CA ALA A 683 23.18 -19.94 -4.59
C ALA A 683 24.51 -19.88 -3.82
N THR A 684 24.93 -21.00 -3.23
CA THR A 684 26.24 -21.12 -2.57
C THR A 684 27.39 -20.96 -3.56
N GLU A 685 27.26 -21.58 -4.75
CA GLU A 685 28.25 -21.48 -5.82
C GLU A 685 28.34 -20.05 -6.38
N GLN A 686 27.19 -19.39 -6.58
CA GLN A 686 27.14 -17.98 -7.00
C GLN A 686 27.85 -17.08 -5.99
N ALA A 687 27.51 -17.18 -4.70
CA ALA A 687 28.12 -16.37 -3.63
C ALA A 687 29.65 -16.46 -3.59
N ALA A 688 30.19 -17.66 -3.83
CA ALA A 688 31.63 -17.93 -3.86
C ALA A 688 32.30 -17.45 -5.17
N GLY A 689 31.56 -17.37 -6.27
CA GLY A 689 32.06 -17.04 -7.60
C GLY A 689 32.19 -15.54 -7.90
N LEU A 690 31.61 -14.67 -7.08
CA LEU A 690 31.58 -13.22 -7.31
C LEU A 690 32.96 -12.56 -7.19
N LYS A 691 33.29 -11.68 -8.15
CA LYS A 691 34.57 -10.96 -8.21
C LYS A 691 34.36 -9.47 -8.50
N ALA A 692 34.96 -8.62 -7.68
CA ALA A 692 34.88 -7.17 -7.84
C ALA A 692 35.55 -6.68 -9.14
N GLN A 693 36.57 -7.40 -9.62
CA GLN A 693 37.23 -7.07 -10.88
C GLN A 693 36.26 -7.17 -12.06
N ASP A 694 35.54 -8.28 -12.19
CA ASP A 694 34.57 -8.51 -13.27
C ASP A 694 33.47 -7.42 -13.28
N VAL A 695 33.02 -7.00 -12.10
CA VAL A 695 32.05 -5.90 -11.93
C VAL A 695 32.63 -4.56 -12.38
N ALA A 696 33.88 -4.25 -11.98
CA ALA A 696 34.55 -3.03 -12.39
C ALA A 696 34.81 -2.99 -13.92
N GLU A 697 35.10 -4.13 -14.54
CA GLU A 697 35.23 -4.26 -15.99
C GLU A 697 33.88 -4.05 -16.70
N LYS A 698 32.77 -4.59 -16.15
CA LYS A 698 31.41 -4.35 -16.68
C LYS A 698 31.02 -2.87 -16.63
N ILE A 699 31.40 -2.14 -15.57
CA ILE A 699 31.15 -0.69 -15.46
C ILE A 699 31.91 0.09 -16.54
N ARG A 700 33.09 -0.37 -16.95
CA ARG A 700 33.92 0.24 -18.01
C ARG A 700 33.57 -0.16 -19.44
N LYS A 701 32.63 -1.09 -19.63
CA LYS A 701 32.35 -1.77 -20.92
C LYS A 701 32.15 -0.83 -22.12
N ASP A 702 31.65 0.38 -21.91
CA ASP A 702 31.43 1.36 -22.99
C ASP A 702 32.64 2.29 -23.11
N ASP A 703 33.32 2.32 -24.27
CA ASP A 703 34.55 3.11 -24.44
C ASP A 703 34.35 4.63 -24.21
N VAL A 704 33.16 5.16 -24.53
CA VAL A 704 32.87 6.59 -24.39
C VAL A 704 32.54 6.91 -22.94
N LEU A 705 31.59 6.20 -22.34
CA LEU A 705 31.14 6.47 -20.97
C LEU A 705 32.13 5.96 -19.93
N GLY A 706 32.77 4.81 -20.17
CA GLY A 706 33.78 4.20 -19.32
C GLY A 706 34.98 5.11 -19.10
N LYS A 707 35.43 5.82 -20.15
CA LYS A 707 36.47 6.84 -20.03
C LYS A 707 36.08 7.96 -19.04
N GLU A 708 34.83 8.41 -19.10
CA GLU A 708 34.35 9.46 -18.19
C GLU A 708 34.16 8.95 -16.76
N ILE A 709 33.82 7.66 -16.59
CA ILE A 709 33.75 7.02 -15.28
C ILE A 709 35.15 6.88 -14.66
N ASP A 710 36.16 6.52 -15.44
CA ASP A 710 37.54 6.38 -14.97
C ASP A 710 38.14 7.72 -14.47
N ALA A 711 37.60 8.87 -14.89
CA ALA A 711 37.99 10.19 -14.38
C ALA A 711 37.79 10.34 -12.86
N PHE A 712 36.85 9.61 -12.27
CA PHE A 712 36.59 9.61 -10.81
C PHE A 712 37.57 8.71 -10.02
N GLY A 713 38.50 8.04 -10.69
CA GLY A 713 39.61 7.29 -10.10
C GLY A 713 39.35 5.80 -9.92
N SER A 714 40.32 4.99 -10.36
CA SER A 714 40.27 3.52 -10.33
C SER A 714 40.11 2.91 -8.94
N GLU A 715 40.68 3.53 -7.90
CA GLU A 715 40.54 3.05 -6.52
C GLU A 715 39.11 3.23 -6.00
N ASN A 716 38.47 4.36 -6.31
CA ASN A 716 37.07 4.62 -5.96
C ASN A 716 36.13 3.62 -6.65
N LEU A 717 36.38 3.33 -7.92
CA LEU A 717 35.61 2.34 -8.68
C LEU A 717 35.81 0.93 -8.13
N LYS A 718 37.04 0.56 -7.75
CA LYS A 718 37.34 -0.73 -7.12
C LYS A 718 36.59 -0.88 -5.79
N ALA A 719 36.66 0.10 -4.90
CA ALA A 719 35.96 0.08 -3.62
C ALA A 719 34.43 0.00 -3.79
N PHE A 720 33.88 0.69 -4.79
CA PHE A 720 32.48 0.58 -5.16
C PHE A 720 32.12 -0.85 -5.61
N ALA A 721 32.89 -1.44 -6.53
CA ALA A 721 32.66 -2.81 -7.00
C ALA A 721 32.76 -3.84 -5.86
N GLU A 722 33.70 -3.67 -4.93
CA GLU A 722 33.81 -4.51 -3.72
C GLU A 722 32.56 -4.42 -2.84
N ASN A 723 31.99 -3.22 -2.68
CA ASN A 723 30.74 -3.03 -1.95
C ASN A 723 29.55 -3.70 -2.66
N LEU A 724 29.44 -3.59 -3.99
CA LEU A 724 28.38 -4.28 -4.75
C LEU A 724 28.47 -5.80 -4.59
N VAL A 725 29.68 -6.36 -4.70
CA VAL A 725 29.93 -7.80 -4.51
C VAL A 725 29.59 -8.25 -3.10
N ALA A 726 29.89 -7.45 -2.07
CA ALA A 726 29.51 -7.77 -0.69
C ALA A 726 27.99 -7.85 -0.54
N SER A 727 27.25 -6.85 -1.07
CA SER A 727 25.78 -6.86 -1.04
C SER A 727 25.18 -8.02 -1.83
N ALA A 728 25.74 -8.35 -2.99
CA ALA A 728 25.30 -9.49 -3.81
C ALA A 728 25.52 -10.82 -3.07
N ARG A 729 26.71 -11.01 -2.48
CA ARG A 729 27.05 -12.20 -1.70
C ARG A 729 26.07 -12.40 -0.55
N GLU A 730 25.77 -11.35 0.19
CA GLU A 730 24.81 -11.44 1.30
C GLU A 730 23.41 -11.85 0.82
N GLY A 731 22.99 -11.36 -0.36
CA GLY A 731 21.76 -11.78 -1.03
C GLY A 731 21.72 -13.28 -1.30
N TRP A 732 22.77 -13.81 -1.95
CA TRP A 732 22.88 -15.24 -2.27
C TRP A 732 22.95 -16.12 -1.01
N GLU A 733 23.72 -15.69 0.00
CA GLU A 733 23.75 -16.36 1.29
C GLU A 733 22.39 -16.37 1.98
N GLY A 734 21.55 -15.36 1.74
CA GLY A 734 20.16 -15.34 2.17
C GLY A 734 19.34 -16.53 1.66
N VAL A 735 19.54 -16.97 0.41
CA VAL A 735 18.81 -18.13 -0.16
C VAL A 735 19.03 -19.39 0.69
N ASN A 736 20.24 -19.55 1.25
CA ASN A 736 20.61 -20.66 2.12
C ASN A 736 20.01 -20.57 3.53
N LYS A 737 19.55 -19.39 3.95
CA LYS A 737 18.88 -19.19 5.25
C LYS A 737 17.42 -19.68 5.25
N ILE A 738 16.85 -19.96 4.07
CA ILE A 738 15.48 -20.49 3.96
C ILE A 738 15.46 -21.92 4.52
N ALA A 739 14.66 -22.14 5.56
CA ALA A 739 14.54 -23.44 6.19
C ALA A 739 13.92 -24.48 5.24
N LEU A 740 14.51 -25.66 5.18
CA LEU A 740 13.92 -26.78 4.44
C LEU A 740 12.62 -27.23 5.14
N PRO A 741 11.55 -27.49 4.39
CA PRO A 741 10.32 -28.02 4.95
C PRO A 741 10.53 -29.35 5.69
N SER A 742 9.89 -29.48 6.86
CA SER A 742 9.84 -30.73 7.65
C SER A 742 8.74 -31.67 7.21
#